data_AF-A0A2N1MH38-F1
#
_entry.id   AF-A0A2N1MH38-F1
#
_cell.length_a   1.000
_cell.length_b   1.000
_cell.length_c   1.000
_cell.angle_alpha   90.00
_cell.angle_beta   90.00
_cell.angle_gamma   90.00
#
_symmetry.space_group_name_H-M   'P 1'
#
loop_
_entity.id
_entity.type
_entity.pdbx_description
1 polymer ?
#
loop_
_entity_poly.entity_id
_entity_poly.type
_entity_poly.pdbx_seq_one_letter_code
_entity_poly.pdbx_strand_id
1 'polypeptide(L)'
;MVDNKLICVHEQWYSILGEAIPVIESYHYVKLSKIIEPPRLPASQRHKSIIDVLPFIRQKVKMWGADILKAENIKTLIEDDDNSDEESDLMDEEEYPLPKKNRLSRFDCVASLFASAECTVGQDMFRTLSQFPIAFPLIIPKLDEADKFKVMLPLFTGPVIKWETTPGTIIENHLFNDPFKLIVAVRIGTNSQGKSTILNQLMISDSMFSSYSDPRAEYGIPHMINGSVEFTWLTQETCRASLWNDVFEDYYKKEANKEIVLLANLHGDALEYPDQIKFLMQFPSTSFLVFLMPGYTQNQIENFEELVSPRKVIFGYVNHRNVRDKKKYAIDINHLMQDKTLKKVRMMFKEALDISMVDIATTIRLGESLQMTEGIEICESQNLINFVKDKKCRHIKLNVFRLQRKQQSENSLQIWQDNNELQELIQLYIKILNLPLGERRRALAHLEREISRISMIESAEARNQAVLKKNELRKSSLSNSGQENEKKIREEIAKIWEEVDNMSLGLEHFFRELGQIYKIFSVNYQDSEIVTKLPELYSELLISGQTIELLDGDAGSISEAWFSAICGHLCRRFPRLRIFVISILGLQSSGKSTLLNALFACRFAVSVGRCTRGLFMRLLFLDKDLSEKLNIDAFILIDTEGLGAPEKMDDPESEKKDRILATFAMGVSNLTILNVLGESMRDLTEILQIAIVTMARLEKAGMAPDILMVQHISERDVSRLSEPEEKFRAALKDALKIAEEKDIEMGISNRLSSNP
;
A
#
# COMPACT_ATOMS: atom_id res chain seq x y z
N MET A 1 -8.41 -42.70 -22.22
CA MET A 1 -6.99 -43.01 -22.43
C MET A 1 -6.33 -41.72 -22.82
N VAL A 2 -5.50 -41.17 -21.93
CA VAL A 2 -4.81 -39.89 -22.11
C VAL A 2 -3.58 -40.17 -22.97
N ASP A 3 -3.47 -39.52 -24.12
CA ASP A 3 -2.23 -39.54 -24.91
C ASP A 3 -1.20 -38.69 -24.15
N ASN A 4 -0.42 -39.32 -23.28
CA ASN A 4 0.75 -38.70 -22.63
C ASN A 4 1.84 -38.43 -23.67
N LYS A 5 1.64 -37.42 -24.53
CA LYS A 5 2.72 -36.90 -25.37
C LYS A 5 3.73 -36.22 -24.46
N LEU A 6 4.95 -36.74 -24.50
CA LEU A 6 6.12 -36.20 -23.80
C LEU A 6 7.04 -35.55 -24.83
N ILE A 7 7.54 -34.36 -24.52
CA ILE A 7 8.61 -33.70 -25.28
C ILE A 7 9.92 -34.09 -24.60
N CYS A 8 10.81 -34.80 -25.30
CA CYS A 8 12.14 -35.11 -24.79
C CYS A 8 13.00 -33.85 -24.82
N VAL A 9 13.58 -33.50 -23.67
CA VAL A 9 14.52 -32.38 -23.56
C VAL A 9 15.83 -32.83 -24.17
N HIS A 10 16.31 -32.09 -25.17
CA HIS A 10 17.53 -32.44 -25.87
C HIS A 10 18.73 -32.41 -24.89
N GLU A 11 19.62 -33.41 -25.01
CA GLU A 11 20.74 -33.75 -24.11
C GLU A 11 21.72 -32.60 -23.79
N GLN A 12 21.64 -31.50 -24.53
CA GLN A 12 22.51 -30.33 -24.39
C GLN A 12 21.93 -29.28 -23.41
N TRP A 13 20.68 -29.46 -22.95
CA TRP A 13 19.97 -28.55 -22.05
C TRP A 13 19.68 -29.25 -20.70
N TYR A 14 20.03 -28.60 -19.59
CA TYR A 14 19.73 -29.11 -18.25
C TYR A 14 18.30 -28.72 -17.82
N SER A 15 17.39 -29.69 -17.72
CA SER A 15 16.00 -29.49 -17.29
C SER A 15 15.82 -29.89 -15.82
N ILE A 16 15.32 -28.96 -15.01
CA ILE A 16 14.99 -29.18 -13.58
C ILE A 16 13.77 -30.11 -13.44
N LEU A 17 13.04 -30.34 -14.52
CA LEU A 17 11.82 -31.16 -14.58
C LEU A 17 12.08 -32.56 -15.16
N GLY A 18 13.34 -32.94 -15.43
CA GLY A 18 13.74 -34.25 -15.97
C GLY A 18 13.93 -34.30 -17.49
N GLU A 19 14.27 -35.48 -18.02
CA GLU A 19 14.63 -35.73 -19.44
C GLU A 19 13.45 -35.62 -20.42
N ALA A 20 12.22 -35.58 -19.92
CA ALA A 20 11.02 -35.43 -20.72
C ALA A 20 9.97 -34.59 -19.99
N ILE A 21 9.36 -33.64 -20.71
CA ILE A 21 8.35 -32.71 -20.17
C ILE A 21 6.99 -33.07 -20.79
N PRO A 22 5.90 -33.20 -19.99
CA PRO A 22 4.57 -33.47 -20.51
C PRO A 22 4.02 -32.29 -21.32
N VAL A 23 3.28 -32.58 -22.40
CA VAL A 23 2.58 -31.56 -23.20
C VAL A 23 1.46 -30.94 -22.36
N ILE A 24 1.56 -29.63 -22.10
CA ILE A 24 0.58 -28.87 -21.30
C ILE A 24 -0.67 -28.60 -22.16
N GLU A 25 -1.71 -29.39 -21.98
CA GLU A 25 -3.08 -29.14 -22.45
C GLU A 25 -3.91 -28.36 -21.40
N SER A 26 -5.02 -27.74 -21.82
CA SER A 26 -5.84 -26.79 -21.04
C SER A 26 -6.41 -27.31 -19.70
N TYR A 27 -6.42 -28.63 -19.45
CA TYR A 27 -6.81 -29.21 -18.16
C TYR A 27 -5.65 -29.35 -17.14
N HIS A 28 -4.40 -29.04 -17.53
CA HIS A 28 -3.26 -28.97 -16.60
C HIS A 28 -3.22 -27.66 -15.79
N TYR A 29 -4.21 -26.78 -15.98
CA TYR A 29 -4.38 -25.59 -15.15
C TYR A 29 -4.78 -25.99 -13.72
N VAL A 30 -3.92 -25.69 -12.76
CA VAL A 30 -4.28 -25.70 -11.34
C VAL A 30 -4.92 -24.36 -11.00
N LYS A 31 -6.24 -24.34 -10.80
CA LYS A 31 -6.92 -23.19 -10.20
C LYS A 31 -6.58 -23.17 -8.70
N LEU A 32 -5.59 -22.38 -8.32
CA LEU A 32 -5.29 -22.03 -6.93
C LEU A 32 -6.47 -21.23 -6.35
N SER A 33 -7.45 -21.93 -5.77
CA SER A 33 -8.64 -21.31 -5.18
C SER A 33 -8.41 -20.82 -3.74
N LYS A 34 -7.49 -21.46 -3.00
CA LYS A 34 -7.16 -21.11 -1.60
C LYS A 34 -5.69 -21.40 -1.28
N ILE A 35 -4.95 -20.36 -0.87
CA ILE A 35 -3.54 -20.45 -0.46
C ILE A 35 -3.40 -20.80 1.04
N ILE A 36 -4.45 -20.53 1.83
CA ILE A 36 -4.48 -20.71 3.28
C ILE A 36 -5.86 -21.24 3.65
N GLU A 37 -5.91 -22.32 4.43
CA GLU A 37 -7.17 -22.84 4.95
C GLU A 37 -7.76 -21.87 5.98
N PRO A 38 -9.04 -21.49 5.86
CA PRO A 38 -9.69 -20.67 6.86
C PRO A 38 -9.82 -21.46 8.17
N PRO A 39 -9.52 -20.86 9.33
CA PRO A 39 -9.84 -21.48 10.60
C PRO A 39 -11.35 -21.69 10.66
N ARG A 40 -11.77 -22.90 11.01
CA ARG A 40 -13.18 -23.23 11.23
C ARG A 40 -13.42 -23.33 12.72
N LEU A 41 -14.10 -22.32 13.26
CA LEU A 41 -14.38 -22.23 14.68
C LEU A 41 -15.72 -22.89 15.00
N PRO A 42 -15.83 -23.73 16.03
CA PRO A 42 -17.12 -24.24 16.48
C PRO A 42 -18.04 -23.11 16.95
N ALA A 43 -19.32 -23.13 16.57
CA ALA A 43 -20.31 -22.16 17.03
C ALA A 43 -20.44 -22.12 18.57
N SER A 44 -20.17 -23.22 19.27
CA SER A 44 -20.35 -23.37 20.71
C SER A 44 -19.25 -22.74 21.59
N GLN A 45 -18.11 -22.31 21.03
CA GLN A 45 -16.97 -21.81 21.82
C GLN A 45 -16.88 -20.28 21.84
N ARG A 46 -17.12 -19.69 23.02
CA ARG A 46 -17.07 -18.24 23.27
C ARG A 46 -15.66 -17.65 23.38
N HIS A 47 -14.67 -18.44 23.79
CA HIS A 47 -13.38 -17.95 24.31
C HIS A 47 -12.17 -18.13 23.37
N LYS A 48 -12.35 -18.76 22.21
CA LYS A 48 -11.26 -19.09 21.28
C LYS A 48 -11.24 -18.28 19.97
N SER A 49 -12.23 -17.41 19.74
CA SER A 49 -12.51 -16.96 18.37
C SER A 49 -11.51 -15.98 17.76
N ILE A 50 -11.16 -14.88 18.45
CA ILE A 50 -10.30 -13.85 17.85
C ILE A 50 -8.84 -14.31 17.78
N ILE A 51 -8.31 -14.95 18.83
CA ILE A 51 -6.90 -15.39 18.88
C ILE A 51 -6.61 -16.41 17.78
N ASP A 52 -7.55 -17.32 17.50
CA ASP A 52 -7.39 -18.36 16.48
C ASP A 52 -7.56 -17.81 15.06
N VAL A 53 -8.37 -16.76 14.87
CA VAL A 53 -8.66 -16.15 13.56
C VAL A 53 -7.68 -15.03 13.19
N LEU A 54 -7.14 -14.30 14.17
CA LEU A 54 -6.29 -13.14 13.92
C LEU A 54 -5.04 -13.45 13.07
N PRO A 55 -4.33 -14.59 13.25
CA PRO A 55 -3.23 -14.97 12.37
C PRO A 55 -3.67 -15.12 10.90
N PHE A 56 -4.84 -15.72 10.67
CA PHE A 56 -5.41 -15.89 9.34
C PHE A 56 -5.81 -14.55 8.71
N ILE A 57 -6.51 -13.69 9.46
CA ILE A 57 -6.86 -12.34 9.01
C ILE A 57 -5.60 -11.53 8.69
N ARG A 58 -4.62 -11.53 9.59
CA ARG A 58 -3.34 -10.85 9.39
C ARG A 58 -2.67 -11.30 8.10
N GLN A 59 -2.64 -12.60 7.84
CA GLN A 59 -2.03 -13.14 6.62
C GLN A 59 -2.83 -12.76 5.37
N LYS A 60 -4.16 -12.78 5.42
CA LYS A 60 -5.01 -12.33 4.31
C LYS A 60 -4.85 -10.85 4.00
N VAL A 61 -4.81 -9.99 5.03
CA VAL A 61 -4.55 -8.54 4.89
C VAL A 61 -3.16 -8.29 4.29
N LYS A 62 -2.13 -9.03 4.74
CA LYS A 62 -0.78 -9.00 4.15
C LYS A 62 -0.78 -9.30 2.65
N MET A 63 -1.64 -10.20 2.20
CA MET A 63 -1.83 -10.57 0.79
C MET A 63 -2.82 -9.64 0.05
N TRP A 64 -3.09 -8.45 0.60
CA TRP A 64 -4.03 -7.45 0.05
C TRP A 64 -5.48 -7.96 -0.08
N GLY A 65 -5.83 -9.05 0.62
CA GLY A 65 -7.17 -9.60 0.65
C GLY A 65 -8.07 -8.91 1.68
N ALA A 66 -8.34 -7.62 1.50
CA ALA A 66 -9.15 -6.82 2.44
C ALA A 66 -10.59 -7.33 2.58
N ASP A 67 -11.09 -8.09 1.59
CA ASP A 67 -12.42 -8.72 1.65
C ASP A 67 -12.61 -9.58 2.89
N ILE A 68 -11.54 -10.16 3.46
CA ILE A 68 -11.68 -10.95 4.70
C ILE A 68 -12.23 -10.12 5.86
N LEU A 69 -12.04 -8.79 5.83
CA LEU A 69 -12.53 -7.88 6.85
C LEU A 69 -13.99 -7.47 6.62
N LYS A 70 -14.68 -7.97 5.58
CA LYS A 70 -16.12 -7.78 5.42
C LYS A 70 -16.88 -8.67 6.39
N ALA A 71 -17.97 -8.15 6.95
CA ALA A 71 -18.76 -8.88 7.94
C ALA A 71 -19.30 -10.22 7.39
N GLU A 72 -19.68 -10.25 6.11
CA GLU A 72 -20.13 -11.47 5.41
C GLU A 72 -19.06 -12.57 5.39
N ASN A 73 -17.79 -12.22 5.21
CA ASN A 73 -16.69 -13.18 5.14
C ASN A 73 -16.26 -13.64 6.53
N ILE A 74 -16.28 -12.75 7.53
CA ILE A 74 -16.02 -13.12 8.93
C ILE A 74 -17.05 -14.12 9.43
N LYS A 75 -18.32 -13.99 9.01
CA LYS A 75 -19.36 -14.97 9.35
C LYS A 75 -18.97 -16.40 8.92
N THR A 76 -18.33 -16.56 7.76
CA THR A 76 -17.95 -17.87 7.20
C THR A 76 -16.84 -18.60 7.96
N LEU A 77 -16.17 -17.93 8.91
CA LEU A 77 -15.10 -18.53 9.73
C LEU A 77 -15.62 -19.38 10.89
N ILE A 78 -16.93 -19.44 11.08
CA ILE A 78 -17.59 -20.18 12.15
C ILE A 78 -18.45 -21.26 11.51
N GLU A 79 -18.36 -22.48 12.04
CA GLU A 79 -19.20 -23.60 11.64
C GLU A 79 -20.58 -23.41 12.28
N ASP A 80 -21.61 -23.25 11.45
CA ASP A 80 -22.99 -23.31 11.91
C ASP A 80 -23.35 -24.79 12.12
N ASP A 81 -23.80 -25.15 13.33
CA ASP A 81 -24.29 -26.51 13.60
C ASP A 81 -25.64 -26.70 12.88
N ASP A 82 -25.62 -27.21 11.65
CA ASP A 82 -26.79 -27.48 10.79
C ASP A 82 -27.67 -28.65 11.29
N ASN A 83 -28.00 -28.72 12.59
CA ASN A 83 -28.91 -29.75 13.13
C ASN A 83 -29.87 -29.20 14.20
N SER A 84 -30.44 -28.03 13.97
CA SER A 84 -31.71 -27.69 14.61
C SER A 84 -32.66 -27.09 13.56
N ASP A 85 -33.04 -27.93 12.60
CA ASP A 85 -34.25 -27.69 11.83
C ASP A 85 -35.43 -27.62 12.80
N GLU A 86 -36.20 -26.55 12.62
CA GLU A 86 -37.64 -26.42 12.82
C GLU A 86 -38.36 -27.68 13.32
N GLU A 87 -38.54 -27.81 14.65
CA GLU A 87 -39.76 -28.33 15.28
C GLU A 87 -39.61 -28.27 16.82
N SER A 88 -40.07 -27.19 17.43
CA SER A 88 -40.58 -27.25 18.80
C SER A 88 -41.71 -26.24 18.96
N ASP A 89 -42.78 -26.46 18.20
CA ASP A 89 -44.09 -26.03 18.67
C ASP A 89 -44.39 -26.80 19.95
N LEU A 90 -44.61 -26.03 21.03
CA LEU A 90 -45.16 -26.45 22.33
C LEU A 90 -44.26 -27.42 23.11
N MET A 91 -43.60 -26.94 24.17
CA MET A 91 -43.74 -27.45 25.56
C MET A 91 -42.87 -26.61 26.53
N ASP A 92 -43.56 -26.07 27.53
CA ASP A 92 -43.19 -25.60 28.88
C ASP A 92 -41.81 -24.97 29.18
N GLU A 93 -41.92 -23.83 29.89
CA GLU A 93 -40.87 -23.08 30.56
C GLU A 93 -40.11 -23.94 31.59
N GLU A 94 -39.03 -24.60 31.18
CA GLU A 94 -37.90 -24.88 32.07
C GLU A 94 -36.59 -24.37 31.46
N GLU A 95 -35.91 -23.55 32.27
CA GLU A 95 -34.75 -22.73 31.97
C GLU A 95 -33.48 -23.57 31.68
N TYR A 96 -33.39 -24.17 30.50
CA TYR A 96 -32.11 -24.66 29.98
C TYR A 96 -31.37 -23.50 29.31
N PRO A 97 -30.13 -23.15 29.73
CA PRO A 97 -29.39 -22.08 29.07
C PRO A 97 -29.06 -22.53 27.64
N LEU A 98 -29.71 -21.88 26.66
CA LEU A 98 -29.37 -21.99 25.24
C LEU A 98 -27.84 -21.94 25.06
N PRO A 99 -27.24 -22.77 24.18
CA PRO A 99 -25.81 -22.73 23.92
C PRO A 99 -25.42 -21.31 23.50
N LYS A 100 -24.53 -20.66 24.26
CA LYS A 100 -24.04 -19.31 23.96
C LYS A 100 -23.18 -19.36 22.68
N LYS A 101 -23.79 -19.06 21.54
CA LYS A 101 -23.15 -19.04 20.21
C LYS A 101 -22.03 -18.00 20.12
N ASN A 102 -21.03 -18.29 19.27
CA ASN A 102 -19.83 -17.48 19.04
C ASN A 102 -20.21 -16.08 18.48
N ARG A 103 -19.60 -15.03 19.05
CA ARG A 103 -19.93 -13.61 18.79
C ARG A 103 -18.86 -12.88 17.96
N LEU A 104 -18.05 -13.61 17.19
CA LEU A 104 -17.00 -13.01 16.36
C LEU A 104 -17.60 -11.91 15.47
N SER A 105 -17.11 -10.69 15.65
CA SER A 105 -17.63 -9.51 14.95
C SER A 105 -16.54 -8.88 14.07
N ARG A 106 -16.99 -8.16 13.03
CA ARG A 106 -16.09 -7.40 12.17
C ARG A 106 -15.27 -6.38 12.95
N PHE A 107 -15.95 -5.61 13.80
CA PHE A 107 -15.31 -4.57 14.59
C PHE A 107 -14.21 -5.13 15.47
N ASP A 108 -14.49 -6.20 16.22
CA ASP A 108 -13.52 -6.77 17.16
C ASP A 108 -12.30 -7.34 16.43
N CYS A 109 -12.48 -7.93 15.23
CA CYS A 109 -11.38 -8.37 14.38
C CYS A 109 -10.49 -7.20 13.92
N VAL A 110 -11.09 -6.13 13.38
CA VAL A 110 -10.34 -4.96 12.88
C VAL A 110 -9.66 -4.22 14.05
N ALA A 111 -10.38 -3.99 15.14
CA ALA A 111 -9.85 -3.32 16.32
C ALA A 111 -8.70 -4.13 16.96
N SER A 112 -8.85 -5.46 17.08
CA SER A 112 -7.77 -6.33 17.60
C SER A 112 -6.53 -6.34 16.69
N LEU A 113 -6.74 -6.29 15.37
CA LEU A 113 -5.65 -6.25 14.40
C LEU A 113 -4.83 -4.96 14.54
N PHE A 114 -5.47 -3.80 14.70
CA PHE A 114 -4.76 -2.53 14.91
C PHE A 114 -4.22 -2.38 16.34
N ALA A 115 -4.93 -2.87 17.36
CA ALA A 115 -4.51 -2.79 18.75
C ALA A 115 -3.24 -3.60 19.05
N SER A 116 -2.98 -4.64 18.27
CA SER A 116 -1.82 -5.55 18.42
C SER A 116 -0.66 -5.23 17.48
N ALA A 117 -0.79 -4.25 16.59
CA ALA A 117 0.24 -3.90 15.62
C ALA A 117 1.26 -2.89 16.19
N GLU A 118 2.55 -3.12 15.92
CA GLU A 118 3.57 -2.06 16.04
C GLU A 118 3.22 -0.89 15.11
N CYS A 119 3.62 0.35 15.43
CA CYS A 119 3.19 1.53 14.67
C CYS A 119 3.58 1.49 13.18
N THR A 120 4.77 0.98 12.85
CA THR A 120 5.23 0.75 11.47
C THR A 120 4.48 -0.37 10.77
N VAL A 121 3.86 -1.31 11.49
CA VAL A 121 3.00 -2.35 10.89
C VAL A 121 1.60 -1.80 10.69
N GLY A 122 1.07 -1.08 11.68
CA GLY A 122 -0.24 -0.45 11.64
C GLY A 122 -0.39 0.55 10.49
N GLN A 123 0.63 1.38 10.24
CA GLN A 123 0.64 2.30 9.09
C GLN A 123 0.55 1.58 7.74
N ASP A 124 1.20 0.44 7.59
CA ASP A 124 1.19 -0.29 6.31
C ASP A 124 -0.03 -1.14 6.11
N MET A 125 -0.57 -1.69 7.20
CA MET A 125 -1.92 -2.23 7.18
C MET A 125 -2.91 -1.15 6.73
N PHE A 126 -2.83 0.06 7.31
CA PHE A 126 -3.70 1.15 6.92
C PHE A 126 -3.51 1.55 5.45
N ARG A 127 -2.27 1.72 4.98
CA ARG A 127 -1.94 2.04 3.57
C ARG A 127 -2.45 0.98 2.58
N THR A 128 -2.43 -0.29 2.97
CA THR A 128 -2.95 -1.40 2.15
C THR A 128 -4.47 -1.36 2.15
N LEU A 129 -5.07 -1.28 3.33
CA LEU A 129 -6.51 -1.35 3.52
C LEU A 129 -7.24 -0.09 3.03
N SER A 130 -6.60 1.07 3.01
CA SER A 130 -7.18 2.34 2.56
C SER A 130 -7.49 2.37 1.07
N GLN A 131 -7.07 1.35 0.32
CA GLN A 131 -7.42 1.16 -1.09
C GLN A 131 -8.82 0.55 -1.25
N PHE A 132 -9.43 0.09 -0.16
CA PHE A 132 -10.73 -0.57 -0.14
C PHE A 132 -11.75 0.30 0.60
N PRO A 133 -13.05 0.23 0.22
CA PRO A 133 -14.10 0.98 0.89
C PRO A 133 -14.48 0.34 2.23
N ILE A 134 -13.63 0.54 3.23
CA ILE A 134 -13.85 0.08 4.61
C ILE A 134 -13.69 1.24 5.59
N ALA A 135 -14.42 1.21 6.71
CA ALA A 135 -14.21 2.15 7.80
C ALA A 135 -13.07 1.70 8.72
N PHE A 136 -12.32 2.66 9.26
CA PHE A 136 -11.17 2.44 10.13
C PHE A 136 -11.45 2.89 11.56
N PRO A 137 -10.92 2.20 12.58
CA PRO A 137 -11.23 2.55 13.95
C PRO A 137 -10.29 3.67 14.48
N LEU A 138 -10.73 4.94 14.39
CA LEU A 138 -9.99 6.11 14.89
C LEU A 138 -9.77 6.08 16.40
N ILE A 139 -10.76 5.60 17.15
CA ILE A 139 -10.70 5.43 18.60
C ILE A 139 -11.16 4.01 18.93
N ILE A 140 -10.39 3.28 19.72
CA ILE A 140 -10.73 1.92 20.20
C ILE A 140 -10.52 1.80 21.70
N PRO A 141 -11.26 0.92 22.40
CA PRO A 141 -10.93 0.58 23.79
C PRO A 141 -9.52 0.01 23.92
N LYS A 142 -8.86 0.28 25.05
CA LYS A 142 -7.64 -0.41 25.46
C LYS A 142 -7.97 -1.87 25.79
N LEU A 143 -7.10 -2.78 25.39
CA LEU A 143 -7.29 -4.22 25.63
C LEU A 143 -7.01 -4.59 27.09
N ASP A 144 -6.19 -3.80 27.78
CA ASP A 144 -5.62 -4.04 29.10
C ASP A 144 -6.27 -3.19 30.22
N GLU A 145 -6.97 -2.11 29.87
CA GLU A 145 -7.59 -1.18 30.82
C GLU A 145 -9.04 -0.87 30.43
N ALA A 146 -9.98 -1.20 31.32
CA ALA A 146 -11.39 -0.85 31.14
C ALA A 146 -11.59 0.68 31.12
N ASP A 147 -12.58 1.13 30.33
CA ASP A 147 -12.96 2.55 30.20
C ASP A 147 -11.85 3.50 29.74
N LYS A 148 -10.76 2.95 29.22
CA LYS A 148 -9.68 3.69 28.55
C LYS A 148 -9.67 3.37 27.08
N PHE A 149 -9.27 4.34 26.27
CA PHE A 149 -9.31 4.26 24.81
C PHE A 149 -7.98 4.70 24.19
N LYS A 150 -7.59 4.02 23.12
CA LYS A 150 -6.49 4.42 22.25
C LYS A 150 -7.01 5.26 21.10
N VAL A 151 -6.36 6.39 20.86
CA VAL A 151 -6.55 7.24 19.68
C VAL A 151 -5.52 6.83 18.63
N MET A 152 -5.99 6.28 17.53
CA MET A 152 -5.18 5.68 16.46
C MET A 152 -4.68 6.70 15.43
N LEU A 153 -4.94 7.99 15.66
CA LEU A 153 -4.63 9.08 14.72
C LEU A 153 -3.20 9.02 14.16
N PRO A 154 -2.12 8.81 14.95
CA PRO A 154 -0.75 8.74 14.41
C PRO A 154 -0.50 7.62 13.40
N LEU A 155 -1.30 6.53 13.46
CA LEU A 155 -1.20 5.43 12.50
C LEU A 155 -1.91 5.73 11.18
N PHE A 156 -2.83 6.69 11.18
CA PHE A 156 -3.65 7.05 10.02
C PHE A 156 -3.22 8.37 9.36
N THR A 157 -2.34 9.14 9.99
CA THR A 157 -1.81 10.39 9.45
C THR A 157 -0.76 10.17 8.36
N GLY A 158 -0.96 10.83 7.21
CA GLY A 158 0.04 10.95 6.15
C GLY A 158 -0.28 10.28 4.81
N PRO A 159 -0.90 9.09 4.73
CA PRO A 159 -1.23 8.45 3.46
C PRO A 159 -2.04 9.36 2.52
N VAL A 160 -1.76 9.24 1.22
CA VAL A 160 -2.41 10.03 0.18
C VAL A 160 -3.70 9.34 -0.25
N ILE A 161 -4.84 9.99 -0.01
CA ILE A 161 -6.13 9.61 -0.57
C ILE A 161 -6.30 10.32 -1.91
N LYS A 162 -6.68 9.56 -2.94
CA LYS A 162 -6.92 10.07 -4.29
C LYS A 162 -8.37 9.88 -4.67
N TRP A 163 -8.95 10.88 -5.31
CA TRP A 163 -10.29 10.77 -5.89
C TRP A 163 -10.37 11.60 -7.16
N GLU A 164 -11.29 11.22 -8.03
CA GLU A 164 -11.58 11.94 -9.26
C GLU A 164 -12.72 12.93 -9.03
N THR A 165 -12.56 14.17 -9.49
CA THR A 165 -13.63 15.19 -9.41
C THR A 165 -14.35 15.40 -10.72
N THR A 166 -13.59 15.36 -11.81
CA THR A 166 -14.09 15.37 -13.19
C THR A 166 -13.26 14.37 -13.99
N PRO A 167 -13.81 13.78 -15.07
CA PRO A 167 -13.09 12.81 -15.89
C PRO A 167 -11.69 13.31 -16.28
N GLY A 168 -10.65 12.60 -15.83
CA GLY A 168 -9.23 12.91 -16.06
C GLY A 168 -8.57 13.82 -15.01
N THR A 169 -9.30 14.30 -14.00
CA THR A 169 -8.77 15.18 -12.94
C THR A 169 -8.77 14.48 -11.59
N ILE A 170 -7.57 14.05 -11.16
CA ILE A 170 -7.35 13.39 -9.87
C ILE A 170 -6.85 14.42 -8.86
N ILE A 171 -7.49 14.47 -7.69
CA ILE A 171 -7.04 15.24 -6.53
C ILE A 171 -6.34 14.29 -5.56
N GLU A 172 -5.30 14.78 -4.89
CA GLU A 172 -4.54 14.08 -3.87
C GLU A 172 -4.65 14.86 -2.54
N ASN A 173 -4.90 14.17 -1.43
CA ASN A 173 -4.91 14.74 -0.08
C ASN A 173 -4.12 13.85 0.89
N HIS A 174 -3.18 14.41 1.63
CA HIS A 174 -2.46 13.73 2.70
C HIS A 174 -3.33 13.71 3.95
N LEU A 175 -3.89 12.55 4.25
CA LEU A 175 -4.88 12.40 5.31
C LEU A 175 -4.36 12.93 6.65
N PHE A 176 -5.16 13.78 7.31
CA PHE A 176 -4.86 14.50 8.56
C PHE A 176 -3.67 15.48 8.53
N ASN A 177 -2.91 15.57 7.43
CA ASN A 177 -1.86 16.57 7.24
C ASN A 177 -2.36 17.78 6.45
N ASP A 178 -3.12 17.51 5.38
CA ASP A 178 -3.74 18.53 4.55
C ASP A 178 -5.11 18.94 5.13
N PRO A 179 -5.64 20.13 4.81
CA PRO A 179 -6.96 20.56 5.27
C PRO A 179 -8.08 19.57 4.89
N PHE A 180 -8.98 19.33 5.84
CA PHE A 180 -10.13 18.43 5.70
C PHE A 180 -11.35 18.96 6.46
N LYS A 181 -12.54 18.50 6.05
CA LYS A 181 -13.80 18.69 6.80
C LYS A 181 -14.14 17.41 7.56
N LEU A 182 -14.60 17.54 8.79
CA LEU A 182 -15.00 16.41 9.63
C LEU A 182 -16.49 16.49 9.96
N ILE A 183 -17.24 15.47 9.52
CA ILE A 183 -18.63 15.27 9.91
C ILE A 183 -18.64 14.16 10.97
N VAL A 184 -19.13 14.47 12.17
CA VAL A 184 -19.23 13.52 13.28
C VAL A 184 -20.67 13.09 13.45
N ALA A 185 -20.96 11.81 13.22
CA ALA A 185 -22.26 11.20 13.43
C ALA A 185 -22.35 10.58 14.82
N VAL A 186 -23.28 11.09 15.63
CA VAL A 186 -23.51 10.66 17.02
C VAL A 186 -24.98 10.32 17.25
N ARG A 187 -25.29 9.52 18.28
CA ARG A 187 -26.68 9.28 18.70
C ARG A 187 -26.88 9.76 20.13
N ILE A 188 -28.11 10.14 20.45
CA ILE A 188 -28.55 10.47 21.81
C ILE A 188 -29.83 9.69 22.09
N GLY A 189 -29.87 8.97 23.20
CA GLY A 189 -31.02 8.21 23.67
C GLY A 189 -30.77 6.70 23.82
N THR A 190 -31.71 6.04 24.48
CA THR A 190 -31.54 4.68 25.03
C THR A 190 -31.68 3.55 24.01
N ASN A 191 -32.13 3.81 22.78
CA ASN A 191 -32.25 2.77 21.76
C ASN A 191 -30.94 2.59 20.98
N SER A 192 -30.37 1.39 21.04
CA SER A 192 -29.10 1.03 20.39
C SER A 192 -29.19 0.91 18.86
N GLN A 193 -30.40 0.79 18.30
CA GLN A 193 -30.62 0.48 16.90
C GLN A 193 -30.98 1.73 16.08
N GLY A 194 -30.11 2.12 15.13
CA GLY A 194 -30.52 3.05 14.07
C GLY A 194 -29.40 3.80 13.37
N LYS A 195 -28.49 4.46 14.11
CA LYS A 195 -27.52 5.38 13.49
C LYS A 195 -26.60 4.73 12.46
N SER A 196 -25.80 3.73 12.86
CA SER A 196 -24.86 3.07 11.94
C SER A 196 -25.61 2.40 10.78
N THR A 197 -26.79 1.81 11.04
CA THR A 197 -27.66 1.24 9.99
C THR A 197 -28.14 2.30 8.99
N ILE A 198 -28.55 3.48 9.46
CA ILE A 198 -28.94 4.60 8.58
C ILE A 198 -27.76 5.07 7.74
N LEU A 199 -26.57 5.22 8.35
CA LEU A 199 -25.37 5.64 7.64
C LEU A 199 -24.97 4.64 6.56
N ASN A 200 -24.96 3.35 6.88
CA ASN A 200 -24.60 2.29 5.93
C ASN A 200 -25.48 2.28 4.68
N GLN A 201 -26.76 2.68 4.79
CA GLN A 201 -27.64 2.80 3.62
C GLN A 201 -27.23 3.91 2.62
N LEU A 202 -26.30 4.78 3.01
CA LEU A 202 -25.73 5.82 2.15
C LEU A 202 -24.34 5.45 1.61
N MET A 203 -23.72 4.41 2.15
CA MET A 203 -22.36 3.96 1.81
C MET A 203 -22.40 2.84 0.77
N ILE A 204 -21.32 2.69 0.01
CA ILE A 204 -21.23 1.66 -1.04
C ILE A 204 -21.37 0.24 -0.47
N SER A 205 -20.94 0.03 0.77
CA SER A 205 -21.14 -1.21 1.54
C SER A 205 -22.24 -1.04 2.59
N ASP A 206 -23.19 -1.99 2.62
CA ASP A 206 -24.24 -2.07 3.64
C ASP A 206 -23.71 -2.37 5.06
N SER A 207 -22.43 -2.71 5.18
CA SER A 207 -21.72 -2.94 6.45
C SER A 207 -20.44 -2.09 6.55
N MET A 208 -20.46 -0.88 5.98
CA MET A 208 -19.31 0.05 6.02
C MET A 208 -18.88 0.36 7.46
N PHE A 209 -19.84 0.79 8.28
CA PHE A 209 -19.70 0.94 9.72
C PHE A 209 -20.29 -0.27 10.44
N SER A 210 -19.69 -0.61 11.58
CA SER A 210 -20.15 -1.71 12.41
C SER A 210 -21.54 -1.40 12.98
N SER A 211 -22.48 -2.33 12.85
CA SER A 211 -23.88 -2.07 13.16
C SER A 211 -24.61 -3.31 13.71
N TYR A 212 -25.80 -3.10 14.27
CA TYR A 212 -26.72 -4.18 14.68
C TYR A 212 -27.35 -4.92 13.50
N SER A 213 -27.12 -4.45 12.28
CA SER A 213 -27.51 -5.13 11.03
C SER A 213 -26.36 -5.93 10.42
N ASP A 214 -25.18 -5.93 11.05
CA ASP A 214 -24.06 -6.74 10.56
C ASP A 214 -24.39 -8.24 10.72
N PRO A 215 -23.93 -9.09 9.79
CA PRO A 215 -23.94 -10.53 9.98
C PRO A 215 -23.47 -10.93 11.38
N ARG A 216 -24.23 -11.80 12.06
CA ARG A 216 -23.99 -12.29 13.44
C ARG A 216 -24.35 -11.32 14.57
N ALA A 217 -24.90 -10.15 14.29
CA ALA A 217 -25.34 -9.22 15.33
C ALA A 217 -26.43 -9.82 16.24
N GLU A 218 -27.19 -10.81 15.77
CA GLU A 218 -28.17 -11.58 16.55
C GLU A 218 -27.56 -12.31 17.76
N TYR A 219 -26.25 -12.58 17.73
CA TYR A 219 -25.57 -13.28 18.83
C TYR A 219 -25.09 -12.33 19.93
N GLY A 220 -25.08 -11.02 19.70
CA GLY A 220 -24.73 -10.02 20.69
C GLY A 220 -23.95 -8.83 20.11
N ILE A 221 -23.77 -7.81 20.95
CA ILE A 221 -23.02 -6.60 20.61
C ILE A 221 -21.52 -6.93 20.58
N PRO A 222 -20.75 -6.44 19.58
CA PRO A 222 -19.29 -6.51 19.59
C PRO A 222 -18.69 -6.01 20.90
N HIS A 223 -17.61 -6.63 21.36
CA HIS A 223 -17.03 -6.32 22.67
C HIS A 223 -16.40 -4.93 22.74
N MET A 224 -15.75 -4.49 21.66
CA MET A 224 -14.96 -3.26 21.65
C MET A 224 -15.72 -2.04 21.09
N ILE A 225 -17.00 -2.16 20.73
CA ILE A 225 -17.68 -1.13 19.92
C ILE A 225 -18.11 0.10 20.71
N ASN A 226 -18.58 0.00 21.95
CA ASN A 226 -19.07 1.18 22.68
C ASN A 226 -17.94 2.16 23.02
N GLY A 227 -18.17 3.45 22.78
CA GLY A 227 -17.17 4.52 22.95
C GLY A 227 -16.11 4.56 21.85
N SER A 228 -16.13 3.62 20.92
CA SER A 228 -15.23 3.61 19.76
C SER A 228 -15.69 4.58 18.67
N VAL A 229 -14.76 5.01 17.83
CA VAL A 229 -15.06 5.87 16.67
C VAL A 229 -14.51 5.19 15.43
N GLU A 230 -15.38 4.85 14.49
CA GLU A 230 -14.97 4.46 13.14
C GLU A 230 -14.96 5.69 12.23
N PHE A 231 -14.06 5.77 11.24
CA PHE A 231 -14.07 6.85 10.26
C PHE A 231 -13.80 6.36 8.84
N THR A 232 -14.25 7.16 7.86
CA THR A 232 -13.98 7.01 6.43
C THR A 232 -13.96 8.38 5.77
N TRP A 233 -13.44 8.48 4.56
CA TRP A 233 -13.65 9.64 3.68
C TRP A 233 -14.93 9.46 2.84
N LEU A 234 -15.46 10.57 2.32
CA LEU A 234 -16.66 10.63 1.49
C LEU A 234 -16.27 11.04 0.06
N THR A 235 -16.07 10.02 -0.78
CA THR A 235 -15.69 10.09 -2.19
C THR A 235 -16.62 9.21 -3.03
N GLN A 236 -16.46 9.20 -4.36
CA GLN A 236 -17.27 8.37 -5.25
C GLN A 236 -17.11 6.87 -4.99
N GLU A 237 -15.93 6.46 -4.52
CA GLU A 237 -15.56 5.08 -4.24
C GLU A 237 -16.15 4.55 -2.92
N THR A 238 -16.56 5.45 -2.03
CA THR A 238 -17.06 5.12 -0.68
C THR A 238 -18.56 5.41 -0.53
N CYS A 239 -19.09 6.39 -1.26
CA CYS A 239 -20.51 6.75 -1.23
C CYS A 239 -21.34 5.94 -2.23
N ARG A 240 -22.62 5.68 -1.93
CA ARG A 240 -23.57 5.31 -2.99
C ARG A 240 -23.77 6.46 -3.96
N ALA A 241 -24.12 6.13 -5.20
CA ALA A 241 -24.40 7.11 -6.26
C ALA A 241 -25.40 8.20 -5.81
N SER A 242 -26.44 7.86 -5.03
CA SER A 242 -27.40 8.83 -4.52
C SER A 242 -26.79 9.85 -3.55
N LEU A 243 -25.91 9.42 -2.64
CA LEU A 243 -25.23 10.33 -1.70
C LEU A 243 -24.19 11.18 -2.44
N TRP A 244 -23.45 10.56 -3.35
CA TRP A 244 -22.47 11.25 -4.19
C TRP A 244 -23.12 12.36 -5.01
N ASN A 245 -24.11 12.03 -5.84
CA ASN A 245 -24.74 12.96 -6.77
C ASN A 245 -25.50 14.09 -6.05
N ASP A 246 -26.23 13.80 -4.97
CA ASP A 246 -27.08 14.81 -4.31
C ASP A 246 -26.28 15.80 -3.44
N VAL A 247 -25.06 15.42 -3.01
CA VAL A 247 -24.29 16.14 -1.98
C VAL A 247 -22.85 16.43 -2.39
N PHE A 248 -22.06 15.38 -2.65
CA PHE A 248 -20.60 15.50 -2.73
C PHE A 248 -20.09 15.88 -4.12
N GLU A 249 -20.77 15.48 -5.18
CA GLU A 249 -20.41 15.85 -6.54
C GLU A 249 -20.40 17.38 -6.71
N ASP A 250 -21.47 18.05 -6.27
CA ASP A 250 -21.58 19.51 -6.25
C ASP A 250 -20.54 20.17 -5.32
N TYR A 251 -20.18 19.51 -4.21
CA TYR A 251 -19.20 20.02 -3.27
C TYR A 251 -17.80 20.06 -3.91
N TYR A 252 -17.35 18.95 -4.49
CA TYR A 252 -16.02 18.82 -5.09
C TYR A 252 -15.88 19.48 -6.46
N LYS A 253 -16.98 19.75 -7.19
CA LYS A 253 -16.96 20.52 -8.44
C LYS A 253 -16.66 22.02 -8.25
N LYS A 254 -16.90 22.58 -7.06
CA LYS A 254 -16.64 23.99 -6.79
C LYS A 254 -15.14 24.22 -6.65
N GLU A 255 -14.55 25.08 -7.49
CA GLU A 255 -13.10 25.35 -7.55
C GLU A 255 -12.44 25.72 -6.20
N ALA A 256 -13.23 26.23 -5.24
CA ALA A 256 -12.79 26.60 -3.90
C ALA A 256 -12.73 25.42 -2.89
N ASN A 257 -13.30 24.25 -3.19
CA ASN A 257 -13.44 23.13 -2.26
C ASN A 257 -12.53 21.96 -2.64
N LYS A 258 -11.29 21.99 -2.14
CA LYS A 258 -10.31 20.91 -2.31
C LYS A 258 -10.10 20.06 -1.06
N GLU A 259 -10.83 20.36 0.00
CA GLU A 259 -10.73 19.65 1.28
C GLU A 259 -11.45 18.31 1.17
N ILE A 260 -10.80 17.23 1.59
CA ILE A 260 -11.48 15.94 1.71
C ILE A 260 -12.50 16.00 2.85
N VAL A 261 -13.66 15.38 2.66
CA VAL A 261 -14.67 15.25 3.72
C VAL A 261 -14.53 13.90 4.39
N LEU A 262 -14.34 13.90 5.71
CA LEU A 262 -14.29 12.73 6.57
C LEU A 262 -15.60 12.56 7.33
N LEU A 263 -16.05 11.32 7.49
CA LEU A 263 -17.17 10.93 8.34
C LEU A 263 -16.65 10.09 9.49
N ALA A 264 -16.79 10.60 10.72
CA ALA A 264 -16.52 9.88 11.96
C ALA A 264 -17.83 9.43 12.60
N ASN A 265 -17.93 8.15 12.93
CA ASN A 265 -19.10 7.49 13.50
C ASN A 265 -18.78 7.06 14.94
N LEU A 266 -19.26 7.82 15.93
CA LEU A 266 -19.12 7.48 17.35
C LEU A 266 -20.15 6.41 17.75
N HIS A 267 -19.69 5.27 18.26
CA HIS A 267 -20.54 4.20 18.74
C HIS A 267 -20.87 4.36 20.23
N GLY A 268 -22.09 3.98 20.64
CA GLY A 268 -22.60 4.29 21.98
C GLY A 268 -23.46 5.56 22.03
N ASP A 269 -23.92 5.96 23.21
CA ASP A 269 -24.62 7.24 23.42
C ASP A 269 -23.58 8.37 23.56
N ALA A 270 -23.74 9.46 22.81
CA ALA A 270 -22.78 10.56 22.79
C ALA A 270 -22.49 11.16 24.17
N LEU A 271 -23.50 11.20 25.04
CA LEU A 271 -23.39 11.82 26.37
C LEU A 271 -22.59 10.95 27.36
N GLU A 272 -22.37 9.68 27.06
CA GLU A 272 -21.53 8.77 27.85
C GLU A 272 -20.02 8.95 27.55
N TYR A 273 -19.68 9.57 26.41
CA TYR A 273 -18.30 9.63 25.88
C TYR A 273 -17.84 11.07 25.59
N PRO A 274 -17.85 11.98 26.60
CA PRO A 274 -17.53 13.38 26.40
C PRO A 274 -16.07 13.63 25.97
N ASP A 275 -15.13 12.77 26.37
CA ASP A 275 -13.72 12.92 25.99
C ASP A 275 -13.50 12.67 24.50
N GLN A 276 -14.19 11.69 23.92
CA GLN A 276 -14.19 11.39 22.48
C GLN A 276 -14.77 12.57 21.69
N ILE A 277 -15.87 13.15 22.17
CA ILE A 277 -16.48 14.35 21.56
C ILE A 277 -15.51 15.52 21.61
N LYS A 278 -14.92 15.81 22.78
CA LYS A 278 -13.92 16.88 22.95
C LYS A 278 -12.68 16.67 22.08
N PHE A 279 -12.24 15.43 21.88
CA PHE A 279 -11.17 15.11 20.96
C PHE A 279 -11.55 15.46 19.51
N LEU A 280 -12.71 15.00 19.02
CA LEU A 280 -13.16 15.27 17.66
C LEU A 280 -13.44 16.77 17.42
N MET A 281 -13.86 17.51 18.44
CA MET A 281 -14.05 18.96 18.36
C MET A 281 -12.77 19.77 18.15
N GLN A 282 -11.59 19.16 18.33
CA GLN A 282 -10.33 19.86 18.16
C GLN A 282 -9.92 20.03 16.69
N PHE A 283 -10.66 19.44 15.75
CA PHE A 283 -10.43 19.66 14.32
C PHE A 283 -11.18 20.91 13.80
N PRO A 284 -10.51 21.82 13.07
CA PRO A 284 -11.03 23.15 12.68
C PRO A 284 -12.43 23.14 12.03
N SER A 285 -12.65 22.21 11.11
CA SER A 285 -13.84 22.13 10.26
C SER A 285 -14.77 20.99 10.68
N THR A 286 -15.14 20.94 11.97
CA THR A 286 -15.99 19.86 12.54
C THR A 286 -17.46 20.25 12.63
N SER A 287 -18.35 19.41 12.12
CA SER A 287 -19.81 19.50 12.28
C SER A 287 -20.39 18.20 12.84
N PHE A 288 -21.57 18.28 13.48
CA PHE A 288 -22.22 17.14 14.12
C PHE A 288 -23.55 16.78 13.45
N LEU A 289 -23.71 15.50 13.09
CA LEU A 289 -24.99 14.89 12.75
C LEU A 289 -25.49 14.13 13.98
N VAL A 290 -26.56 14.63 14.60
CA VAL A 290 -27.11 14.05 15.83
C VAL A 290 -28.37 13.27 15.51
N PHE A 291 -28.32 11.96 15.68
CA PHE A 291 -29.46 11.07 15.52
C PHE A 291 -30.15 10.91 16.88
N LEU A 292 -31.29 11.60 17.03
CA LEU A 292 -32.12 11.54 18.23
C LEU A 292 -32.95 10.25 18.20
N MET A 293 -32.62 9.33 19.09
CA MET A 293 -33.26 8.02 19.20
C MET A 293 -34.56 8.09 19.99
N PRO A 294 -35.54 7.18 19.78
CA PRO A 294 -36.75 7.14 20.59
C PRO A 294 -36.43 7.16 22.09
N GLY A 295 -37.10 8.04 22.84
CA GLY A 295 -36.85 8.25 24.26
C GLY A 295 -35.85 9.36 24.60
N TYR A 296 -35.35 10.12 23.62
CA TYR A 296 -34.56 11.32 23.88
C TYR A 296 -35.34 12.36 24.71
N THR A 297 -34.62 13.11 25.54
CA THR A 297 -35.17 14.21 26.34
C THR A 297 -34.62 15.57 25.89
N GLN A 298 -35.34 16.65 26.16
CA GLN A 298 -34.89 18.00 25.83
C GLN A 298 -33.59 18.39 26.57
N ASN A 299 -33.47 17.98 27.85
CA ASN A 299 -32.24 18.19 28.64
C ASN A 299 -31.01 17.53 28.00
N GLN A 300 -31.16 16.35 27.40
CA GLN A 300 -30.05 15.70 26.69
C GLN A 300 -29.62 16.47 25.44
N ILE A 301 -30.56 17.12 24.74
CA ILE A 301 -30.25 17.98 23.59
C ILE A 301 -29.45 19.19 24.06
N GLU A 302 -29.93 19.87 25.10
CA GLU A 302 -29.28 21.07 25.66
C GLU A 302 -27.87 20.76 26.17
N ASN A 303 -27.70 19.67 26.92
CA ASN A 303 -26.38 19.21 27.40
C ASN A 303 -25.42 18.91 26.24
N PHE A 304 -25.92 18.32 25.14
CA PHE A 304 -25.08 18.03 23.99
C PHE A 304 -24.71 19.30 23.22
N GLU A 305 -25.65 20.22 23.01
CA GLU A 305 -25.39 21.52 22.38
C GLU A 305 -24.37 22.34 23.17
N GLU A 306 -24.45 22.32 24.51
CA GLU A 306 -23.45 22.93 25.38
C GLU A 306 -22.08 22.28 25.22
N LEU A 307 -22.02 20.94 25.18
CA LEU A 307 -20.78 20.18 25.00
C LEU A 307 -20.09 20.50 23.68
N VAL A 308 -20.85 20.69 22.60
CA VAL A 308 -20.29 20.90 21.25
C VAL A 308 -20.24 22.35 20.80
N SER A 309 -20.75 23.31 21.57
CA SER A 309 -20.69 24.74 21.21
C SER A 309 -19.23 25.20 21.00
N PRO A 310 -18.90 26.01 19.97
CA PRO A 310 -19.79 26.67 18.99
C PRO A 310 -19.97 25.88 17.67
N ARG A 311 -19.85 24.54 17.69
CA ARG A 311 -19.89 23.70 16.47
C ARG A 311 -21.28 23.67 15.87
N LYS A 312 -21.34 23.52 14.54
CA LYS A 312 -22.60 23.31 13.82
C LYS A 312 -23.19 21.94 14.16
N VAL A 313 -24.45 21.90 14.56
CA VAL A 313 -25.19 20.69 14.91
C VAL A 313 -26.43 20.56 14.03
N ILE A 314 -26.66 19.37 13.47
CA ILE A 314 -27.82 19.05 12.64
C ILE A 314 -28.55 17.84 13.26
N PHE A 315 -29.80 18.05 13.68
CA PHE A 315 -30.61 17.01 14.33
C PHE A 315 -31.46 16.22 13.33
N GLY A 316 -31.32 14.89 13.36
CA GLY A 316 -32.20 13.93 12.71
C GLY A 316 -33.05 13.19 13.75
N TYR A 317 -34.36 13.17 13.56
CA TYR A 317 -35.34 12.61 14.50
C TYR A 317 -35.74 11.20 14.07
N VAL A 318 -35.27 10.18 14.78
CA VAL A 318 -35.40 8.77 14.39
C VAL A 318 -36.67 8.16 14.99
N ASN A 319 -37.52 7.58 14.15
CA ASN A 319 -38.80 6.94 14.52
C ASN A 319 -39.67 7.82 15.45
N HIS A 320 -39.68 9.13 15.22
CA HIS A 320 -40.42 10.09 16.02
C HIS A 320 -41.94 9.90 15.85
N ARG A 321 -42.63 9.50 16.93
CA ARG A 321 -44.04 9.08 16.89
C ARG A 321 -45.06 10.23 16.94
N ASN A 322 -44.64 11.47 17.21
CA ASN A 322 -45.56 12.61 17.29
C ASN A 322 -45.89 13.17 15.90
N VAL A 323 -46.99 12.67 15.31
CA VAL A 323 -47.51 13.07 13.98
C VAL A 323 -47.85 14.57 13.88
N ARG A 324 -48.04 15.26 15.01
CA ARG A 324 -48.40 16.70 15.07
C ARG A 324 -47.21 17.66 14.98
N ASP A 325 -45.98 17.20 15.19
CA ASP A 325 -44.77 18.02 15.16
C ASP A 325 -43.94 17.71 13.91
N LYS A 326 -44.04 18.55 12.87
CA LYS A 326 -43.32 18.35 11.60
C LYS A 326 -41.85 18.73 11.78
N LYS A 327 -41.03 17.79 12.27
CA LYS A 327 -39.57 17.95 12.32
C LYS A 327 -38.96 17.94 10.92
N LYS A 328 -38.00 18.86 10.67
CA LYS A 328 -37.30 19.04 9.38
C LYS A 328 -36.72 17.73 8.84
N TYR A 329 -36.02 16.97 9.68
CA TYR A 329 -35.38 15.71 9.33
C TYR A 329 -35.94 14.53 10.13
N ALA A 330 -37.21 14.18 9.90
CA ALA A 330 -37.81 12.95 10.45
C ALA A 330 -37.40 11.71 9.63
N ILE A 331 -36.75 10.74 10.28
CA ILE A 331 -36.19 9.52 9.68
C ILE A 331 -36.95 8.31 10.23
N ASP A 332 -37.55 7.51 9.34
CA ASP A 332 -38.22 6.27 9.72
C ASP A 332 -37.36 5.07 9.30
N ILE A 333 -36.89 4.29 10.28
CA ILE A 333 -36.01 3.14 10.07
C ILE A 333 -36.72 2.05 9.25
N ASN A 334 -38.04 1.88 9.42
CA ASN A 334 -38.81 0.87 8.69
C ASN A 334 -38.97 1.21 7.20
N HIS A 335 -38.63 2.45 6.83
CA HIS A 335 -38.73 2.96 5.46
C HIS A 335 -37.37 3.43 4.92
N LEU A 336 -36.26 2.85 5.40
CA LEU A 336 -34.92 3.15 4.88
C LEU A 336 -34.71 2.73 3.43
N MET A 337 -35.49 1.76 2.93
CA MET A 337 -35.50 1.41 1.50
C MET A 337 -36.19 2.46 0.63
N GLN A 338 -36.91 3.43 1.21
CA GLN A 338 -37.55 4.49 0.47
C GLN A 338 -36.60 5.69 0.32
N ASP A 339 -36.32 6.08 -0.94
CA ASP A 339 -35.41 7.20 -1.22
C ASP A 339 -35.85 8.51 -0.57
N LYS A 340 -37.17 8.73 -0.39
CA LYS A 340 -37.70 9.91 0.32
C LYS A 340 -37.16 10.06 1.75
N THR A 341 -36.93 8.95 2.45
CA THR A 341 -36.37 8.94 3.81
C THR A 341 -34.87 9.23 3.75
N LEU A 342 -34.13 8.52 2.89
CA LEU A 342 -32.68 8.71 2.73
C LEU A 342 -32.33 10.11 2.22
N LYS A 343 -33.16 10.70 1.35
CA LYS A 343 -33.00 12.08 0.87
C LYS A 343 -32.94 13.09 2.00
N LYS A 344 -33.71 12.89 3.08
CA LYS A 344 -33.63 13.77 4.27
C LYS A 344 -32.26 13.67 4.94
N VAL A 345 -31.72 12.45 5.06
CA VAL A 345 -30.37 12.24 5.62
C VAL A 345 -29.31 12.86 4.73
N ARG A 346 -29.40 12.70 3.40
CA ARG A 346 -28.50 13.37 2.43
C ARG A 346 -28.53 14.89 2.58
N MET A 347 -29.72 15.47 2.80
CA MET A 347 -29.84 16.90 3.07
C MET A 347 -29.21 17.33 4.41
N MET A 348 -29.14 16.45 5.41
CA MET A 348 -28.38 16.73 6.64
C MET A 348 -26.89 16.83 6.34
N PHE A 349 -26.33 15.91 5.54
CA PHE A 349 -24.93 15.99 5.08
C PHE A 349 -24.67 17.29 4.31
N LYS A 350 -25.57 17.68 3.40
CA LYS A 350 -25.46 18.93 2.64
C LYS A 350 -25.39 20.16 3.54
N GLU A 351 -26.22 20.20 4.60
CA GLU A 351 -26.18 21.28 5.59
C GLU A 351 -24.91 21.24 6.45
N ALA A 352 -24.39 20.05 6.76
CA ALA A 352 -23.17 19.87 7.54
C ALA A 352 -21.89 20.38 6.84
N LEU A 353 -21.90 20.50 5.51
CA LEU A 353 -20.78 21.01 4.72
C LEU A 353 -20.62 22.53 4.73
N ASP A 354 -21.71 23.25 5.02
CA ASP A 354 -21.76 24.71 5.07
C ASP A 354 -21.28 25.22 6.44
N ILE A 355 -19.97 25.07 6.69
CA ILE A 355 -19.32 25.45 7.95
C ILE A 355 -18.15 26.40 7.68
N SER A 356 -18.04 27.46 8.50
CA SER A 356 -16.87 28.33 8.58
C SER A 356 -15.83 27.71 9.51
N MET A 357 -14.54 27.84 9.18
CA MET A 357 -13.46 27.41 10.08
C MET A 357 -13.58 28.13 11.42
N VAL A 358 -13.44 27.39 12.52
CA VAL A 358 -13.32 27.93 13.87
C VAL A 358 -11.87 27.78 14.30
N ASP A 359 -11.25 28.85 14.81
CA ASP A 359 -9.89 28.82 15.35
C ASP A 359 -9.82 27.86 16.55
N ILE A 360 -8.88 26.91 16.52
CA ILE A 360 -8.64 25.96 17.60
C ILE A 360 -7.15 25.93 17.93
N ALA A 361 -6.84 25.53 19.17
CA ALA A 361 -5.48 25.26 19.63
C ALA A 361 -4.68 24.42 18.62
N THR A 362 -3.43 24.81 18.41
CA THR A 362 -2.46 24.15 17.52
C THR A 362 -1.99 22.78 18.02
N THR A 363 -2.41 22.36 19.21
CA THR A 363 -1.98 21.10 19.85
C THR A 363 -3.19 20.32 20.35
N ILE A 364 -3.26 19.05 19.93
CA ILE A 364 -4.30 18.10 20.35
C ILE A 364 -4.08 17.76 21.84
N ARG A 365 -5.11 18.01 22.66
CA ARG A 365 -5.19 17.64 24.07
C ARG A 365 -6.11 16.43 24.22
N LEU A 366 -5.68 15.44 24.98
CA LEU A 366 -6.49 14.24 25.26
C LEU A 366 -7.17 14.35 26.62
N GLY A 367 -8.42 13.90 26.70
CA GLY A 367 -9.12 13.69 27.98
C GLY A 367 -8.53 12.52 28.76
N GLU A 368 -8.90 12.37 30.02
CA GLU A 368 -8.30 11.36 30.92
C GLU A 368 -8.58 9.92 30.45
N SER A 369 -9.69 9.68 29.73
CA SER A 369 -10.00 8.37 29.17
C SER A 369 -9.24 8.05 27.87
N LEU A 370 -8.58 9.02 27.25
CA LEU A 370 -7.93 8.87 25.95
C LEU A 370 -6.40 8.81 26.07
N GLN A 371 -5.79 7.89 25.34
CA GLN A 371 -4.35 7.81 25.18
C GLN A 371 -3.98 7.75 23.70
N MET A 372 -3.00 8.53 23.27
CA MET A 372 -2.51 8.47 21.89
C MET A 372 -1.74 7.17 21.67
N THR A 373 -1.91 6.52 20.52
CA THR A 373 -0.99 5.46 20.11
C THR A 373 0.39 6.02 19.80
N GLU A 374 1.41 5.18 19.87
CA GLU A 374 2.73 5.55 19.38
C GLU A 374 2.69 5.79 17.86
N GLY A 375 3.28 6.91 17.43
CA GLY A 375 3.53 7.20 16.02
C GLY A 375 4.89 6.69 15.56
N ILE A 376 5.27 6.99 14.32
CA ILE A 376 6.61 6.68 13.79
C ILE A 376 7.63 7.77 14.10
N GLU A 377 7.16 8.94 14.54
CA GLU A 377 7.95 10.14 14.77
C GLU A 377 8.99 9.92 15.88
N ILE A 378 10.26 10.19 15.57
CA ILE A 378 11.41 10.05 16.47
C ILE A 378 12.31 11.30 16.34
N CYS A 379 12.90 11.75 17.45
CA CYS A 379 13.69 12.98 17.51
C CYS A 379 14.87 12.99 16.53
N GLU A 380 15.63 11.90 16.45
CA GLU A 380 16.81 11.75 15.59
C GLU A 380 16.43 11.89 14.11
N SER A 381 15.36 11.21 13.68
CA SER A 381 14.81 11.37 12.34
C SER A 381 14.27 12.78 12.09
N GLN A 382 13.64 13.41 13.07
CA GLN A 382 13.11 14.76 12.94
C GLN A 382 14.22 15.80 12.70
N ASN A 383 15.39 15.62 13.33
CA ASN A 383 16.54 16.50 13.11
C ASN A 383 17.03 16.44 11.65
N LEU A 384 17.13 15.22 11.09
CA LEU A 384 17.49 15.04 9.67
C LEU A 384 16.41 15.60 8.73
N ILE A 385 15.13 15.37 9.05
CA ILE A 385 14.00 15.92 8.29
C ILE A 385 14.04 17.46 8.29
N ASN A 386 14.36 18.09 9.42
CA ASN A 386 14.50 19.54 9.51
C ASN A 386 15.66 20.06 8.65
N PHE A 387 16.80 19.35 8.64
CA PHE A 387 17.91 19.66 7.73
C PHE A 387 17.48 19.58 6.25
N VAL A 388 16.73 18.53 5.88
CA VAL A 388 16.22 18.38 4.51
C VAL A 388 15.23 19.49 4.14
N LYS A 389 14.36 19.89 5.08
CA LYS A 389 13.42 21.01 4.88
C LYS A 389 14.14 22.34 4.68
N ASP A 390 15.17 22.61 5.48
CA ASP A 390 15.97 23.84 5.40
C ASP A 390 16.74 23.93 4.07
N LYS A 391 17.46 22.85 3.73
CA LYS A 391 18.32 22.82 2.54
C LYS A 391 17.57 22.55 1.25
N LYS A 392 16.39 21.94 1.30
CA LYS A 392 15.58 21.46 0.16
C LYS A 392 16.16 20.21 -0.51
N CYS A 393 15.27 19.38 -1.07
CA CYS A 393 15.63 18.13 -1.72
C CYS A 393 16.55 18.36 -2.93
N ARG A 394 16.29 19.40 -3.74
CA ARG A 394 17.11 19.71 -4.92
C ARG A 394 18.56 20.03 -4.58
N HIS A 395 18.78 20.87 -3.57
CA HIS A 395 20.14 21.22 -3.14
C HIS A 395 20.86 20.01 -2.57
N ILE A 396 20.19 19.22 -1.73
CA ILE A 396 20.82 18.01 -1.17
C ILE A 396 21.25 17.05 -2.27
N LYS A 397 20.34 16.75 -3.20
CA LYS A 397 20.61 15.79 -4.28
C LYS A 397 21.73 16.26 -5.23
N LEU A 398 21.79 17.56 -5.54
CA LEU A 398 22.74 18.10 -6.53
C LEU A 398 24.07 18.56 -5.92
N ASN A 399 24.03 19.16 -4.73
CA ASN A 399 25.17 19.90 -4.18
C ASN A 399 25.73 19.28 -2.90
N VAL A 400 24.93 18.54 -2.13
CA VAL A 400 25.40 17.88 -0.90
C VAL A 400 25.89 16.47 -1.21
N PHE A 401 25.07 15.63 -1.85
CA PHE A 401 25.43 14.26 -2.25
C PHE A 401 26.32 14.23 -3.51
N ARG A 402 27.51 14.84 -3.39
CA ARG A 402 28.47 14.93 -4.50
C ARG A 402 29.24 13.64 -4.73
N LEU A 403 29.43 12.77 -3.72
CA LEU A 403 30.28 11.59 -3.90
C LEU A 403 29.66 10.58 -4.86
N GLN A 404 28.34 10.38 -4.80
CA GLN A 404 27.61 9.55 -5.75
C GLN A 404 27.56 10.14 -7.18
N ARG A 405 27.82 11.46 -7.33
CA ARG A 405 27.80 12.17 -8.63
C ARG A 405 29.19 12.55 -9.16
N LYS A 406 30.26 12.10 -8.50
CA LYS A 406 31.62 12.55 -8.81
C LYS A 406 32.02 12.24 -10.26
N GLN A 407 32.82 13.12 -10.86
CA GLN A 407 33.48 12.81 -12.12
C GLN A 407 34.73 11.94 -11.86
N GLN A 408 35.14 11.13 -12.84
CA GLN A 408 36.26 10.19 -12.69
C GLN A 408 37.60 10.87 -12.29
N SER A 409 37.74 12.17 -12.54
CA SER A 409 38.93 12.98 -12.22
C SER A 409 38.95 13.56 -10.80
N GLU A 410 37.84 13.51 -10.04
CA GLU A 410 37.75 14.19 -8.74
C GLU A 410 38.21 13.30 -7.57
N ASN A 411 38.99 13.89 -6.65
CA ASN A 411 39.43 13.20 -5.44
C ASN A 411 38.28 13.11 -4.42
N SER A 412 37.82 11.88 -4.15
CA SER A 412 36.69 11.62 -3.25
C SER A 412 36.95 12.01 -1.79
N LEU A 413 38.20 11.87 -1.31
CA LEU A 413 38.55 12.28 0.06
C LEU A 413 38.46 13.80 0.21
N GLN A 414 38.89 14.55 -0.80
CA GLN A 414 38.79 16.01 -0.80
C GLN A 414 37.32 16.47 -0.87
N ILE A 415 36.50 15.87 -1.74
CA ILE A 415 35.05 16.16 -1.79
C ILE A 415 34.41 15.96 -0.41
N TRP A 416 34.77 14.89 0.30
CA TRP A 416 34.28 14.65 1.66
C TRP A 416 34.76 15.73 2.64
N GLN A 417 36.06 16.04 2.66
CA GLN A 417 36.66 16.99 3.60
C GLN A 417 36.15 18.42 3.42
N ASP A 418 35.92 18.85 2.19
CA ASP A 418 35.49 20.22 1.86
C ASP A 418 33.97 20.42 2.01
N ASN A 419 33.19 19.35 2.22
CA ASN A 419 31.73 19.39 2.24
C ASN A 419 31.15 19.24 3.65
N ASN A 420 31.09 20.35 4.39
CA ASN A 420 30.55 20.39 5.75
C ASN A 420 29.07 19.97 5.82
N GLU A 421 28.26 20.34 4.82
CA GLU A 421 26.83 19.99 4.78
C GLU A 421 26.64 18.47 4.65
N LEU A 422 27.48 17.82 3.84
CA LEU A 422 27.47 16.36 3.71
C LEU A 422 27.89 15.69 5.02
N GLN A 423 28.95 16.18 5.65
CA GLN A 423 29.40 15.64 6.94
C GLN A 423 28.30 15.75 8.00
N GLU A 424 27.64 16.92 8.11
CA GLU A 424 26.53 17.13 9.04
C GLU A 424 25.35 16.19 8.74
N LEU A 425 24.92 16.10 7.47
CA LEU A 425 23.82 15.25 7.05
C LEU A 425 24.10 13.76 7.35
N ILE A 426 25.32 13.30 7.09
CA ILE A 426 25.74 11.92 7.37
C ILE A 426 25.83 11.67 8.87
N GLN A 427 26.29 12.63 9.68
CA GLN A 427 26.27 12.51 11.14
C GLN A 427 24.85 12.38 11.69
N LEU A 428 23.88 13.14 11.16
CA LEU A 428 22.47 12.99 11.51
C LEU A 428 21.94 11.61 11.13
N TYR A 429 22.33 11.09 9.95
CA TYR A 429 21.91 9.77 9.51
C TYR A 429 22.56 8.63 10.31
N ILE A 430 23.84 8.76 10.69
CA ILE A 430 24.53 7.79 11.56
C ILE A 430 23.87 7.72 12.93
N LYS A 431 23.42 8.84 13.51
CA LYS A 431 22.65 8.83 14.77
C LYS A 431 21.38 7.98 14.66
N ILE A 432 20.68 8.05 13.53
CA ILE A 432 19.50 7.22 13.25
C ILE A 432 19.89 5.75 13.13
N LEU A 433 20.96 5.43 12.38
CA LEU A 433 21.44 4.06 12.24
C LEU A 433 21.92 3.48 13.57
N ASN A 434 22.42 4.30 14.49
CA ASN A 434 22.86 3.86 15.81
C ASN A 434 21.71 3.58 16.81
N LEU A 435 20.46 3.88 16.45
CA LEU A 435 19.29 3.53 17.27
C LEU A 435 19.13 1.99 17.40
N PRO A 436 18.50 1.50 18.48
CA PRO A 436 18.05 0.10 18.57
C PRO A 436 17.20 -0.28 17.35
N LEU A 437 17.27 -1.53 16.89
CA LEU A 437 16.66 -1.95 15.63
C LEU A 437 15.17 -1.55 15.49
N GLY A 438 14.38 -1.65 16.56
CA GLY A 438 12.97 -1.24 16.55
C GLY A 438 12.79 0.26 16.27
N GLU A 439 13.52 1.11 16.99
CA GLU A 439 13.53 2.57 16.80
C GLU A 439 14.18 2.98 15.48
N ARG A 440 15.24 2.30 15.06
CA ARG A 440 15.89 2.50 13.76
C ARG A 440 14.90 2.28 12.62
N ARG A 441 14.12 1.20 12.65
CA ARG A 441 13.06 0.93 11.64
C ARG A 441 11.98 2.02 11.66
N ARG A 442 11.54 2.47 12.84
CA ARG A 442 10.60 3.59 12.98
C ARG A 442 11.15 4.88 12.39
N ALA A 443 12.40 5.22 12.71
CA ALA A 443 13.07 6.41 12.22
C ALA A 443 13.26 6.38 10.70
N LEU A 444 13.60 5.24 10.11
CA LEU A 444 13.66 5.08 8.65
C LEU A 444 12.28 5.21 8.00
N ALA A 445 11.22 4.64 8.59
CA ALA A 445 9.85 4.82 8.09
C ALA A 445 9.41 6.31 8.17
N HIS A 446 9.79 7.01 9.24
CA HIS A 446 9.53 8.44 9.39
C HIS A 446 10.27 9.27 8.34
N LEU A 447 11.54 8.96 8.08
CA LEU A 447 12.31 9.58 7.01
C LEU A 447 11.70 9.33 5.64
N GLU A 448 11.34 8.09 5.32
CA GLU A 448 10.74 7.72 4.04
C GLU A 448 9.46 8.52 3.78
N ARG A 449 8.56 8.58 4.78
CA ARG A 449 7.31 9.34 4.70
C ARG A 449 7.56 10.84 4.49
N GLU A 450 8.36 11.46 5.35
CA GLU A 450 8.53 12.92 5.31
C GLU A 450 9.39 13.40 4.15
N ILE A 451 10.45 12.67 3.77
CA ILE A 451 11.28 13.03 2.61
C ILE A 451 10.48 12.88 1.31
N SER A 452 9.66 11.83 1.19
CA SER A 452 8.73 11.69 0.07
C SER A 452 7.77 12.87 -0.01
N ARG A 453 7.18 13.27 1.13
CA ARG A 453 6.26 14.41 1.21
C ARG A 453 6.93 15.73 0.83
N ILE A 454 8.14 16.00 1.35
CA ILE A 454 8.91 17.19 1.01
C ILE A 454 9.24 17.21 -0.49
N SER A 455 9.71 16.09 -1.04
CA SER A 455 9.99 15.94 -2.48
C SER A 455 8.75 16.21 -3.33
N MET A 456 7.57 15.73 -2.90
CA MET A 456 6.31 15.99 -3.57
C MET A 456 5.95 17.47 -3.53
N ILE A 457 6.06 18.13 -2.37
CA ILE A 457 5.75 19.56 -2.23
C ILE A 457 6.68 20.40 -3.09
N GLU A 458 7.98 20.13 -3.04
CA GLU A 458 8.99 20.86 -3.81
C GLU A 458 8.78 20.69 -5.33
N SER A 459 8.43 19.49 -5.77
CA SER A 459 8.20 19.18 -7.19
C SER A 459 6.80 19.52 -7.72
N ALA A 460 5.87 20.01 -6.88
CA ALA A 460 4.46 20.14 -7.23
C ALA A 460 4.23 21.03 -8.47
N GLU A 461 4.91 22.17 -8.55
CA GLU A 461 4.76 23.11 -9.67
C GLU A 461 5.27 22.49 -10.99
N ALA A 462 6.47 21.91 -10.98
CA ALA A 462 7.04 21.25 -12.16
C ALA A 462 6.16 20.06 -12.61
N ARG A 463 5.62 19.26 -11.68
CA ARG A 463 4.69 18.18 -12.01
C ARG A 463 3.42 18.70 -12.69
N ASN A 464 2.85 19.80 -12.19
CA ASN A 464 1.67 20.42 -12.82
C ASN A 464 1.98 20.92 -14.23
N GLN A 465 3.15 21.54 -14.43
CA GLN A 465 3.61 21.98 -15.76
C GLN A 465 3.79 20.80 -16.72
N ALA A 466 4.36 19.68 -16.25
CA ALA A 466 4.49 18.46 -17.06
C ALA A 466 3.13 17.90 -17.50
N VAL A 467 2.14 17.90 -16.61
CA VAL A 467 0.77 17.46 -16.94
C VAL A 467 0.12 18.37 -17.98
N LEU A 468 0.24 19.70 -17.81
CA LEU A 468 -0.27 20.68 -18.78
C LEU A 468 0.36 20.49 -20.16
N LYS A 469 1.69 20.32 -20.22
CA LYS A 469 2.43 20.07 -21.46
C LYS A 469 2.07 18.73 -22.09
N LYS A 470 1.83 17.68 -21.31
CA LYS A 470 1.34 16.39 -21.81
C LYS A 470 -0.06 16.50 -22.41
N ASN A 471 -0.92 17.34 -21.84
CA ASN A 471 -2.23 17.64 -22.41
C ASN A 471 -2.13 18.48 -23.70
N GLU A 472 -1.17 19.41 -23.77
CA GLU A 472 -0.83 20.14 -24.99
C GLU A 472 -0.40 19.18 -26.11
N LEU A 473 0.50 18.24 -25.79
CA LEU A 473 0.95 17.19 -26.72
C LEU A 473 -0.22 16.34 -27.24
N ARG A 474 -1.15 15.93 -26.36
CA ARG A 474 -2.35 15.19 -26.77
C ARG A 474 -3.22 15.99 -27.75
N LYS A 475 -3.38 17.30 -27.52
CA LYS A 475 -4.15 18.19 -28.42
C LYS A 475 -3.43 18.41 -29.75
N SER A 476 -2.10 18.51 -29.75
CA SER A 476 -1.29 18.71 -30.96
C SER A 476 -1.30 17.49 -31.88
N SER A 477 -1.32 16.27 -31.30
CA SER A 477 -1.44 15.03 -32.06
C SER A 477 -2.82 14.81 -32.67
N LEU A 478 -3.88 15.40 -32.10
CA LEU A 478 -5.23 15.36 -32.65
C LEU A 478 -5.45 16.36 -33.80
N SER A 479 -4.63 17.41 -33.89
CA SER A 479 -4.80 18.53 -34.83
C SER A 479 -3.94 18.45 -36.10
N ASN A 480 -3.24 17.33 -36.35
CA ASN A 480 -2.27 17.18 -37.46
C ASN A 480 -1.22 18.31 -37.50
N SER A 481 -0.84 18.86 -36.33
CA SER A 481 0.28 19.80 -36.24
C SER A 481 1.61 19.06 -36.51
N GLY A 482 2.53 19.65 -37.27
CA GLY A 482 3.71 18.96 -37.81
C GLY A 482 4.62 18.30 -36.76
N GLN A 483 5.31 17.22 -37.15
CA GLN A 483 6.21 16.39 -36.32
C GLN A 483 7.25 17.20 -35.50
N GLU A 484 7.68 18.35 -36.01
CA GLU A 484 8.67 19.22 -35.37
C GLU A 484 8.13 19.90 -34.10
N ASN A 485 6.84 20.26 -34.08
CA ASN A 485 6.19 20.84 -32.90
C ASN A 485 6.01 19.79 -31.79
N GLU A 486 5.61 18.57 -32.16
CA GLU A 486 5.51 17.47 -31.20
C GLU A 486 6.86 17.12 -30.56
N LYS A 487 7.93 17.09 -31.37
CA LYS A 487 9.29 16.84 -30.89
C LYS A 487 9.71 17.89 -29.86
N LYS A 488 9.49 19.18 -30.15
CA LYS A 488 9.79 20.27 -29.23
C LYS A 488 9.03 20.15 -27.91
N ILE A 489 7.73 19.82 -27.96
CA ILE A 489 6.93 19.62 -26.75
C ILE A 489 7.44 18.43 -25.93
N ARG A 490 7.87 17.33 -26.58
CA ARG A 490 8.50 16.18 -25.89
C ARG A 490 9.80 16.56 -25.20
N GLU A 491 10.65 17.36 -25.85
CA GLU A 491 11.90 17.86 -25.25
C GLU A 491 11.64 18.78 -24.04
N GLU A 492 10.62 19.65 -24.11
CA GLU A 492 10.18 20.46 -22.97
C GLU A 492 9.68 19.59 -21.81
N ILE A 493 8.87 18.57 -22.10
CA ILE A 493 8.39 17.60 -21.11
C ILE A 493 9.57 16.87 -20.45
N ALA A 494 10.56 16.43 -21.23
CA ALA A 494 11.74 15.75 -20.71
C ALA A 494 12.53 16.63 -19.74
N LYS A 495 12.75 17.92 -20.07
CA LYS A 495 13.41 18.88 -19.18
C LYS A 495 12.64 19.09 -17.88
N ILE A 496 11.32 19.20 -17.94
CA ILE A 496 10.49 19.37 -16.73
C ILE A 496 10.60 18.12 -15.84
N TRP A 497 10.57 16.91 -16.42
CA TRP A 497 10.75 15.68 -15.65
C TRP A 497 12.16 15.54 -15.06
N GLU A 498 13.19 16.03 -15.73
CA GLU A 498 14.53 16.13 -15.16
C GLU A 498 14.55 17.05 -13.93
N GLU A 499 13.82 18.18 -13.96
CA GLU A 499 13.68 19.04 -12.80
C GLU A 499 12.93 18.36 -11.65
N VAL A 500 11.85 17.63 -11.95
CA VAL A 500 11.12 16.81 -10.96
C VAL A 500 12.06 15.77 -10.34
N ASP A 501 12.89 15.11 -11.14
CA ASP A 501 13.87 14.14 -10.65
C ASP A 501 14.95 14.80 -9.77
N ASN A 502 15.41 16.00 -10.13
CA ASN A 502 16.36 16.74 -9.33
C ASN A 502 15.79 17.15 -7.96
N MET A 503 14.47 17.37 -7.84
CA MET A 503 13.76 17.63 -6.58
C MET A 503 13.35 16.36 -5.83
N SER A 504 13.72 15.19 -6.36
CA SER A 504 13.26 13.90 -5.89
C SER A 504 14.32 13.19 -5.07
N LEU A 505 14.17 13.22 -3.74
CA LEU A 505 15.05 12.58 -2.77
C LEU A 505 14.39 11.32 -2.17
N GLY A 506 15.20 10.36 -1.72
CA GLY A 506 14.77 9.10 -1.11
C GLY A 506 15.91 8.44 -0.32
N LEU A 507 15.60 7.38 0.43
CA LEU A 507 16.57 6.70 1.32
C LEU A 507 17.74 6.07 0.56
N GLU A 508 17.52 5.67 -0.70
CA GLU A 508 18.53 5.13 -1.61
C GLU A 508 19.71 6.09 -1.81
N HIS A 509 19.45 7.41 -1.86
CA HIS A 509 20.51 8.40 -2.01
C HIS A 509 21.44 8.46 -0.78
N PHE A 510 20.91 8.25 0.42
CA PHE A 510 21.72 8.16 1.64
C PHE A 510 22.57 6.89 1.65
N PHE A 511 21.99 5.77 1.19
CA PHE A 511 22.69 4.49 1.07
C PHE A 511 23.86 4.57 0.08
N ARG A 512 23.64 5.17 -1.11
CA ARG A 512 24.66 5.39 -2.13
C ARG A 512 25.82 6.24 -1.61
N GLU A 513 25.50 7.37 -0.97
CA GLU A 513 26.51 8.29 -0.44
C GLU A 513 27.33 7.62 0.68
N LEU A 514 26.68 6.91 1.60
CA LEU A 514 27.38 6.10 2.62
C LEU A 514 28.29 5.04 2.00
N GLY A 515 27.88 4.39 0.91
CA GLY A 515 28.72 3.43 0.20
C GLY A 515 30.01 4.05 -0.33
N GLN A 516 29.96 5.27 -0.86
CA GLN A 516 31.16 6.01 -1.28
C GLN A 516 32.02 6.43 -0.09
N ILE A 517 31.41 6.88 1.00
CA ILE A 517 32.11 7.26 2.23
C ILE A 517 32.81 6.05 2.84
N TYR A 518 32.14 4.90 2.93
CA TYR A 518 32.73 3.64 3.39
C TYR A 518 33.97 3.29 2.57
N LYS A 519 33.90 3.42 1.24
CA LYS A 519 35.06 3.17 0.36
C LYS A 519 36.24 4.08 0.70
N ILE A 520 36.00 5.38 0.92
CA ILE A 520 37.05 6.33 1.33
C ILE A 520 37.63 5.95 2.70
N PHE A 521 36.77 5.67 3.69
CA PHE A 521 37.18 5.42 5.07
C PHE A 521 37.87 4.07 5.22
N SER A 522 37.48 3.04 4.46
CA SER A 522 38.14 1.73 4.48
C SER A 522 39.63 1.78 4.10
N VAL A 523 40.03 2.80 3.35
CA VAL A 523 41.43 3.02 2.96
C VAL A 523 42.14 3.97 3.92
N ASN A 524 41.48 5.04 4.34
CA ASN A 524 42.13 6.15 5.07
C ASN A 524 41.93 6.11 6.59
N TYR A 525 40.87 5.46 7.09
CA TYR A 525 40.40 5.50 8.48
C TYR A 525 39.80 4.16 8.91
N GLN A 526 40.60 3.08 8.89
CA GLN A 526 40.15 1.70 9.10
C GLN A 526 39.44 1.47 10.45
N ASP A 527 39.84 2.19 11.50
CA ASP A 527 39.26 2.07 12.84
C ASP A 527 37.98 2.90 13.04
N SER A 528 37.50 3.61 12.02
CA SER A 528 36.28 4.43 12.12
C SER A 528 35.03 3.58 12.36
N GLU A 529 34.06 4.12 13.12
CA GLU A 529 32.73 3.52 13.28
C GLU A 529 32.02 3.31 11.93
N ILE A 530 32.33 4.15 10.93
CA ILE A 530 31.82 4.00 9.55
C ILE A 530 32.24 2.65 8.95
N VAL A 531 33.48 2.23 9.20
CA VAL A 531 34.04 0.99 8.64
C VAL A 531 33.68 -0.20 9.49
N THR A 532 33.75 -0.05 10.82
CA THR A 532 33.66 -1.17 11.76
C THR A 532 32.22 -1.51 12.15
N LYS A 533 31.30 -0.54 12.16
CA LYS A 533 29.95 -0.71 12.72
C LYS A 533 28.83 -0.54 11.70
N LEU A 534 28.88 0.45 10.82
CA LEU A 534 27.77 0.70 9.89
C LEU A 534 27.41 -0.49 8.98
N PRO A 535 28.35 -1.30 8.46
CA PRO A 535 28.00 -2.51 7.71
C PRO A 535 27.17 -3.50 8.54
N GLU A 536 27.47 -3.64 9.83
CA GLU A 536 26.70 -4.47 10.76
C GLU A 536 25.27 -3.94 10.92
N LEU A 537 25.11 -2.64 11.15
CA LEU A 537 23.79 -2.02 11.34
C LEU A 537 22.90 -2.15 10.08
N TYR A 538 23.48 -2.05 8.89
CA TYR A 538 22.76 -2.33 7.65
C TYR A 538 22.48 -3.81 7.43
N SER A 539 23.37 -4.70 7.89
CA SER A 539 23.10 -6.14 7.87
C SER A 539 21.89 -6.50 8.73
N GLU A 540 21.75 -5.88 9.91
CA GLU A 540 20.57 -6.05 10.78
C GLU A 540 19.30 -5.53 10.11
N LEU A 541 19.38 -4.38 9.42
CA LEU A 541 18.27 -3.85 8.65
C LEU A 541 17.84 -4.84 7.55
N LEU A 542 18.79 -5.37 6.77
CA LEU A 542 18.50 -6.34 5.72
C LEU A 542 17.90 -7.63 6.28
N ILE A 543 18.42 -8.15 7.40
CA ILE A 543 17.87 -9.32 8.12
C ILE A 543 16.43 -9.08 8.57
N SER A 544 16.12 -7.86 9.03
CA SER A 544 14.77 -7.45 9.42
C SER A 544 13.83 -7.23 8.23
N GLY A 545 14.32 -7.45 7.02
CA GLY A 545 13.63 -7.29 5.77
C GLY A 545 13.70 -5.89 5.19
N GLN A 546 14.50 -4.94 5.68
CA GLN A 546 14.60 -3.63 5.01
C GLN A 546 15.12 -3.78 3.57
N THR A 547 14.54 -3.01 2.65
CA THR A 547 14.99 -2.98 1.26
C THR A 547 16.29 -2.17 1.15
N ILE A 548 17.26 -2.67 0.40
CA ILE A 548 18.50 -1.96 0.04
C ILE A 548 18.64 -1.88 -1.48
N GLU A 549 19.33 -0.86 -1.97
CA GLU A 549 19.66 -0.76 -3.39
C GLU A 549 20.93 -1.57 -3.68
N LEU A 550 20.82 -2.54 -4.60
CA LEU A 550 21.92 -3.39 -5.04
C LEU A 550 22.69 -2.76 -6.20
N LEU A 551 21.97 -2.24 -7.20
CA LEU A 551 22.54 -1.55 -8.36
C LEU A 551 22.01 -0.12 -8.38
N ASP A 552 22.92 0.84 -8.34
CA ASP A 552 22.59 2.27 -8.43
C ASP A 552 21.92 2.58 -9.78
N GLY A 553 20.68 3.05 -9.74
CA GLY A 553 19.91 3.40 -10.94
C GLY A 553 20.43 4.62 -11.72
N ASP A 554 21.24 5.48 -11.11
CA ASP A 554 21.82 6.65 -11.77
C ASP A 554 23.16 6.29 -12.40
N ALA A 555 24.03 5.64 -11.63
CA ALA A 555 25.38 5.28 -12.06
C ALA A 555 25.44 3.96 -12.84
N GLY A 556 24.44 3.08 -12.71
CA GLY A 556 24.46 1.73 -13.29
C GLY A 556 25.56 0.83 -12.70
N SER A 557 25.92 1.03 -11.43
CA SER A 557 27.05 0.33 -10.79
C SER A 557 26.73 -0.11 -9.36
N ILE A 558 27.46 -1.11 -8.88
CA ILE A 558 27.32 -1.65 -7.52
C ILE A 558 28.42 -1.05 -6.64
N SER A 559 28.06 -0.64 -5.43
CA SER A 559 29.07 -0.31 -4.40
C SER A 559 29.65 -1.60 -3.80
N GLU A 560 30.52 -2.27 -4.55
CA GLU A 560 31.02 -3.63 -4.22
C GLU A 560 31.62 -3.72 -2.82
N ALA A 561 32.49 -2.79 -2.43
CA ALA A 561 33.14 -2.80 -1.12
C ALA A 561 32.13 -2.67 0.03
N TRP A 562 31.13 -1.80 -0.15
CA TRP A 562 30.09 -1.57 0.85
C TRP A 562 29.15 -2.77 0.97
N PHE A 563 28.65 -3.27 -0.17
CA PHE A 563 27.78 -4.44 -0.22
C PHE A 563 28.48 -5.70 0.31
N SER A 564 29.73 -5.91 -0.05
CA SER A 564 30.55 -7.02 0.44
C SER A 564 30.74 -6.96 1.96
N ALA A 565 30.94 -5.76 2.53
CA ALA A 565 31.04 -5.59 3.98
C ALA A 565 29.73 -6.01 4.68
N ILE A 566 28.57 -5.55 4.19
CA ILE A 566 27.25 -5.93 4.70
C ILE A 566 27.07 -7.46 4.63
N CYS A 567 27.37 -8.06 3.47
CA CYS A 567 27.32 -9.51 3.26
C CYS A 567 28.25 -10.27 4.20
N GLY A 568 29.43 -9.72 4.49
CA GLY A 568 30.37 -10.29 5.45
C GLY A 568 29.76 -10.46 6.85
N HIS A 569 29.00 -9.47 7.33
CA HIS A 569 28.27 -9.59 8.61
C HIS A 569 27.14 -10.63 8.53
N LEU A 570 26.37 -10.65 7.43
CA LEU A 570 25.34 -11.67 7.19
C LEU A 570 25.91 -13.08 7.21
N CYS A 571 26.99 -13.34 6.48
CA CYS A 571 27.63 -14.64 6.39
C CYS A 571 28.25 -15.08 7.73
N ARG A 572 28.79 -14.15 8.54
CA ARG A 572 29.24 -14.48 9.90
C ARG A 572 28.07 -14.88 10.80
N ARG A 573 26.93 -14.20 10.69
CA ARG A 573 25.74 -14.45 11.50
C ARG A 573 25.01 -15.73 11.09
N PHE A 574 24.99 -16.04 9.79
CA PHE A 574 24.36 -17.21 9.20
C PHE A 574 25.31 -17.91 8.19
N PRO A 575 26.32 -18.67 8.67
CA PRO A 575 27.36 -19.25 7.80
C PRO A 575 26.88 -20.32 6.81
N ARG A 576 25.68 -20.88 7.03
CA ARG A 576 25.08 -21.93 6.19
C ARG A 576 23.71 -21.53 5.66
N LEU A 577 23.47 -20.23 5.49
CA LEU A 577 22.19 -19.73 5.02
C LEU A 577 21.89 -20.25 3.61
N ARG A 578 20.83 -21.05 3.46
CA ARG A 578 20.34 -21.50 2.17
C ARG A 578 19.38 -20.44 1.63
N ILE A 579 19.76 -19.76 0.56
CA ILE A 579 18.96 -18.70 -0.04
C ILE A 579 18.36 -19.15 -1.37
N PHE A 580 17.18 -18.62 -1.69
CA PHE A 580 16.58 -18.74 -3.02
C PHE A 580 16.26 -17.34 -3.55
N VAL A 581 16.85 -16.99 -4.69
CA VAL A 581 16.80 -15.64 -5.25
C VAL A 581 15.71 -15.57 -6.32
N ILE A 582 14.79 -14.61 -6.15
CA ILE A 582 13.68 -14.34 -7.06
C ILE A 582 13.85 -12.91 -7.59
N SER A 583 14.02 -12.74 -8.89
CA SER A 583 13.99 -11.42 -9.54
C SER A 583 12.71 -11.23 -10.36
N ILE A 584 12.35 -9.98 -10.66
CA ILE A 584 11.23 -9.65 -11.56
C ILE A 584 11.69 -8.71 -12.66
N LEU A 585 11.43 -9.03 -13.93
CA LEU A 585 11.67 -8.16 -15.08
C LEU A 585 10.36 -7.82 -15.78
N GLY A 586 10.34 -6.72 -16.52
CA GLY A 586 9.13 -6.25 -17.18
C GLY A 586 9.25 -4.79 -17.57
N LEU A 587 8.45 -4.37 -18.55
CA LEU A 587 8.48 -3.02 -19.06
C LEU A 587 8.20 -1.98 -17.96
N GLN A 588 8.58 -0.74 -18.22
CA GLN A 588 8.30 0.39 -17.34
C GLN A 588 6.80 0.50 -17.02
N SER A 589 6.49 0.72 -15.75
CA SER A 589 5.10 0.82 -15.25
C SER A 589 4.21 -0.43 -15.45
N SER A 590 4.79 -1.62 -15.69
CA SER A 590 4.03 -2.88 -15.81
C SER A 590 3.48 -3.45 -14.48
N GLY A 591 3.73 -2.78 -13.34
CA GLY A 591 3.26 -3.25 -12.03
C GLY A 591 4.16 -4.27 -11.32
N LYS A 592 5.45 -4.36 -11.68
CA LYS A 592 6.43 -5.29 -11.06
C LYS A 592 6.46 -5.23 -9.54
N SER A 593 6.78 -4.05 -8.99
CA SER A 593 6.85 -3.83 -7.54
C SER A 593 5.50 -4.10 -6.88
N THR A 594 4.39 -3.77 -7.55
CA THR A 594 3.03 -4.10 -7.09
C THR A 594 2.80 -5.61 -7.00
N LEU A 595 3.20 -6.37 -8.02
CA LEU A 595 3.08 -7.83 -8.03
C LEU A 595 3.94 -8.46 -6.92
N LEU A 596 5.20 -8.04 -6.77
CA LEU A 596 6.05 -8.53 -5.67
C LEU A 596 5.47 -8.19 -4.30
N ASN A 597 5.00 -6.95 -4.12
CA ASN A 597 4.37 -6.52 -2.88
C ASN A 597 3.12 -7.35 -2.56
N ALA A 598 2.32 -7.71 -3.55
CA ALA A 598 1.14 -8.56 -3.37
C ALA A 598 1.51 -10.03 -3.06
N LEU A 599 2.49 -10.60 -3.76
CA LEU A 599 2.90 -12.00 -3.60
C LEU A 599 3.61 -12.26 -2.27
N PHE A 600 4.49 -11.35 -1.86
CA PHE A 600 5.39 -11.54 -0.71
C PHE A 600 5.11 -10.62 0.47
N ALA A 601 4.05 -9.81 0.40
CA ALA A 601 3.69 -8.81 1.43
C ALA A 601 4.86 -7.86 1.77
N CYS A 602 5.63 -7.46 0.76
CA CYS A 602 6.79 -6.59 0.90
C CYS A 602 6.48 -5.12 0.59
N ARG A 603 7.50 -4.25 0.73
CA ARG A 603 7.40 -2.78 0.54
C ARG A 603 8.46 -2.28 -0.44
N PHE A 604 8.43 -2.79 -1.67
CA PHE A 604 9.12 -2.11 -2.76
C PHE A 604 8.37 -0.81 -3.08
N ALA A 605 9.11 0.23 -3.43
CA ALA A 605 8.54 1.54 -3.71
C ALA A 605 7.60 1.48 -4.93
N VAL A 606 6.36 1.99 -4.76
CA VAL A 606 5.32 2.05 -5.78
C VAL A 606 4.79 3.49 -5.88
N SER A 607 5.53 4.37 -6.56
CA SER A 607 5.10 5.77 -6.75
C SER A 607 4.82 6.09 -8.21
N VAL A 608 3.69 6.75 -8.45
CA VAL A 608 3.33 7.27 -9.78
C VAL A 608 4.32 8.36 -10.17
N GLY A 609 5.03 8.18 -11.30
CA GLY A 609 5.97 9.17 -11.83
C GLY A 609 7.41 9.06 -11.31
N ARG A 610 7.71 8.18 -10.34
CA ARG A 610 9.08 7.67 -10.15
C ARG A 610 9.04 6.18 -10.46
N CYS A 611 9.53 5.80 -11.64
CA CYS A 611 9.82 4.39 -11.87
C CYS A 611 10.98 3.99 -10.97
N THR A 612 10.97 2.76 -10.46
CA THR A 612 12.13 2.16 -9.79
C THR A 612 13.35 2.39 -10.67
N ARG A 613 14.39 3.05 -10.15
CA ARG A 613 15.67 3.24 -10.86
C ARG A 613 16.71 2.37 -10.16
N GLY A 614 17.34 1.47 -10.90
CA GLY A 614 18.28 0.49 -10.35
C GLY A 614 17.66 -0.85 -9.94
N LEU A 615 18.35 -1.59 -9.08
CA LEU A 615 17.93 -2.91 -8.55
C LEU A 615 17.81 -2.84 -7.04
N PHE A 616 16.67 -3.25 -6.50
CA PHE A 616 16.42 -3.26 -5.06
C PHE A 616 16.30 -4.68 -4.54
N MET A 617 17.03 -4.97 -3.47
CA MET A 617 17.10 -6.28 -2.84
C MET A 617 16.40 -6.27 -1.48
N ARG A 618 15.70 -7.37 -1.16
CA ARG A 618 15.11 -7.62 0.15
C ARG A 618 15.34 -9.07 0.58
N LEU A 619 15.71 -9.29 1.84
CA LEU A 619 15.90 -10.63 2.42
C LEU A 619 14.69 -10.98 3.31
N LEU A 620 14.06 -12.13 3.06
CA LEU A 620 12.88 -12.59 3.79
C LEU A 620 13.13 -14.00 4.34
N PHE A 621 13.25 -14.13 5.66
CA PHE A 621 13.37 -15.43 6.31
C PHE A 621 12.06 -16.21 6.26
N LEU A 622 12.17 -17.51 6.03
CA LEU A 622 11.02 -18.43 6.05
C LEU A 622 10.74 -18.91 7.47
N ASP A 623 9.45 -19.13 7.75
CA ASP A 623 9.05 -19.86 8.94
C ASP A 623 9.64 -21.28 8.91
N LYS A 624 9.95 -21.83 10.09
CA LYS A 624 10.70 -23.08 10.24
C LYS A 624 10.11 -24.23 9.42
N ASP A 625 8.79 -24.42 9.48
CA ASP A 625 8.10 -25.51 8.78
C ASP A 625 8.24 -25.37 7.25
N LEU A 626 8.16 -24.15 6.73
CA LEU A 626 8.33 -23.87 5.30
C LEU A 626 9.79 -24.02 4.88
N SER A 627 10.72 -23.59 5.73
CA SER A 627 12.16 -23.74 5.51
C SER A 627 12.57 -25.21 5.40
N GLU A 628 12.07 -26.05 6.31
CA GLU A 628 12.33 -27.49 6.31
C GLU A 628 11.72 -28.16 5.07
N LYS A 629 10.48 -27.79 4.71
CA LYS A 629 9.78 -28.33 3.54
C LYS A 629 10.47 -27.98 2.21
N LEU A 630 10.96 -26.75 2.08
CA LEU A 630 11.58 -26.26 0.84
C LEU A 630 13.10 -26.44 0.82
N ASN A 631 13.71 -26.84 1.94
CA ASN A 631 15.16 -26.89 2.11
C ASN A 631 15.84 -25.53 1.83
N ILE A 632 15.16 -24.43 2.15
CA ILE A 632 15.57 -23.03 1.92
C ILE A 632 15.35 -22.25 3.22
N ASP A 633 16.26 -21.39 3.64
CA ASP A 633 16.14 -20.60 4.87
C ASP A 633 15.53 -19.22 4.63
N ALA A 634 15.79 -18.62 3.47
CA ALA A 634 15.32 -17.29 3.14
C ALA A 634 15.15 -17.08 1.63
N PHE A 635 14.18 -16.23 1.26
CA PHE A 635 14.10 -15.66 -0.07
C PHE A 635 14.90 -14.37 -0.14
N ILE A 636 15.58 -14.16 -1.27
CA ILE A 636 16.04 -12.84 -1.69
C ILE A 636 15.14 -12.39 -2.83
N LEU A 637 14.44 -11.29 -2.64
CA LEU A 637 13.62 -10.67 -3.68
C LEU A 637 14.41 -9.53 -4.33
N ILE A 638 14.46 -9.49 -5.65
CA ILE A 638 15.08 -8.44 -6.43
C ILE A 638 14.02 -7.77 -7.30
N ASP A 639 13.64 -6.55 -6.92
CA ASP A 639 12.81 -5.68 -7.74
C ASP A 639 13.68 -4.84 -8.67
N THR A 640 13.26 -4.69 -9.93
CA THR A 640 14.08 -4.07 -10.96
C THR A 640 13.46 -2.82 -11.54
N GLU A 641 14.31 -1.95 -12.07
CA GLU A 641 13.89 -0.88 -12.97
C GLU A 641 13.10 -1.43 -14.17
N GLY A 642 12.19 -0.60 -14.66
CA GLY A 642 11.44 -0.90 -15.87
C GLY A 642 12.29 -0.81 -17.12
N LEU A 643 12.24 -1.86 -17.91
CA LEU A 643 12.90 -1.92 -19.21
C LEU A 643 12.09 -1.17 -20.27
N GLY A 644 12.74 -0.73 -21.35
CA GLY A 644 12.07 -0.25 -22.55
C GLY A 644 11.28 1.05 -22.32
N ALA A 645 11.90 2.05 -21.69
CA ALA A 645 11.26 3.33 -21.48
C ALA A 645 10.84 3.96 -22.84
N PRO A 646 9.54 4.23 -23.10
CA PRO A 646 9.09 4.70 -24.41
C PRO A 646 9.76 6.01 -24.84
N GLU A 647 10.10 6.87 -23.88
CA GLU A 647 10.84 8.12 -24.07
C GLU A 647 12.31 7.94 -24.47
N LYS A 648 12.88 6.73 -24.32
CA LYS A 648 14.27 6.38 -24.63
C LYS A 648 14.39 5.31 -25.73
N MET A 649 13.30 5.03 -26.44
CA MET A 649 13.35 4.19 -27.65
C MET A 649 14.39 4.75 -28.62
N ASP A 650 15.22 3.86 -29.17
CA ASP A 650 16.32 4.15 -30.08
C ASP A 650 17.56 4.86 -29.46
N ASP A 651 17.67 4.95 -28.12
CA ASP A 651 18.92 5.37 -27.44
C ASP A 651 19.83 4.16 -27.15
N PRO A 652 20.98 4.01 -27.85
CA PRO A 652 21.86 2.85 -27.69
C PRO A 652 22.40 2.66 -26.26
N GLU A 653 22.61 3.75 -25.52
CA GLU A 653 23.11 3.66 -24.14
C GLU A 653 21.98 3.26 -23.17
N SER A 654 20.74 3.71 -23.39
CA SER A 654 19.59 3.25 -22.61
C SER A 654 19.34 1.75 -22.82
N GLU A 655 19.31 1.29 -24.08
CA GLU A 655 19.13 -0.15 -24.34
C GLU A 655 20.26 -1.00 -23.77
N LYS A 656 21.49 -0.47 -23.75
CA LYS A 656 22.63 -1.15 -23.15
C LYS A 656 22.44 -1.28 -21.63
N LYS A 657 21.96 -0.24 -20.95
CA LYS A 657 21.62 -0.30 -19.52
C LYS A 657 20.54 -1.35 -19.25
N ASP A 658 19.47 -1.38 -20.04
CA ASP A 658 18.40 -2.37 -19.93
C ASP A 658 18.90 -3.80 -20.07
N ARG A 659 19.77 -4.05 -21.07
CA ARG A 659 20.39 -5.35 -21.27
C ARG A 659 21.32 -5.75 -20.12
N ILE A 660 22.10 -4.83 -19.57
CA ILE A 660 22.96 -5.08 -18.40
C ILE A 660 22.11 -5.44 -17.19
N LEU A 661 21.05 -4.67 -16.94
CA LEU A 661 20.15 -4.90 -15.82
C LEU A 661 19.45 -6.26 -15.92
N ALA A 662 18.92 -6.60 -17.10
CA ALA A 662 18.29 -7.90 -17.35
C ALA A 662 19.29 -9.05 -17.15
N THR A 663 20.50 -8.91 -17.71
CA THR A 663 21.56 -9.93 -17.58
C THR A 663 21.97 -10.14 -16.12
N PHE A 664 22.16 -9.06 -15.37
CA PHE A 664 22.50 -9.16 -13.96
C PHE A 664 21.37 -9.79 -13.14
N ALA A 665 20.14 -9.28 -13.29
CA ALA A 665 18.99 -9.74 -12.52
C ALA A 665 18.61 -11.21 -12.82
N MET A 666 18.82 -11.69 -14.04
CA MET A 666 18.63 -13.09 -14.39
C MET A 666 19.81 -13.95 -13.91
N GLY A 667 21.04 -13.47 -14.07
CA GLY A 667 22.24 -14.23 -13.72
C GLY A 667 22.42 -14.52 -12.23
N VAL A 668 21.89 -13.66 -11.35
CA VAL A 668 21.95 -13.88 -9.88
C VAL A 668 20.75 -14.64 -9.32
N SER A 669 19.73 -14.92 -10.14
CA SER A 669 18.47 -15.47 -9.69
C SER A 669 18.37 -16.98 -9.86
N ASN A 670 17.70 -17.64 -8.92
CA ASN A 670 17.20 -18.99 -9.12
C ASN A 670 15.94 -18.97 -10.00
N LEU A 671 15.08 -17.96 -9.79
CA LEU A 671 13.85 -17.73 -10.56
C LEU A 671 13.75 -16.26 -10.99
N THR A 672 13.43 -16.03 -12.26
CA THR A 672 13.08 -14.69 -12.77
C THR A 672 11.63 -14.66 -13.23
N ILE A 673 10.86 -13.73 -12.67
CA ILE A 673 9.48 -13.46 -13.05
C ILE A 673 9.47 -12.47 -14.22
N LEU A 674 8.93 -12.84 -15.38
CA LEU A 674 8.70 -11.90 -16.49
C LEU A 674 7.27 -11.36 -16.41
N ASN A 675 7.14 -10.09 -16.05
CA ASN A 675 5.86 -9.42 -15.80
C ASN A 675 5.39 -8.65 -17.03
N VAL A 676 4.24 -9.05 -17.57
CA VAL A 676 3.63 -8.48 -18.79
C VAL A 676 2.26 -7.90 -18.45
N LEU A 677 2.12 -6.58 -18.54
CA LEU A 677 0.87 -5.91 -18.24
C LEU A 677 -0.05 -5.88 -19.46
N GLY A 678 -1.25 -6.45 -19.33
CA GLY A 678 -2.26 -6.41 -20.39
C GLY A 678 -2.00 -7.39 -21.54
N GLU A 679 -2.67 -7.11 -22.66
CA GLU A 679 -2.71 -7.98 -23.85
C GLU A 679 -1.92 -7.42 -25.04
N SER A 680 -1.07 -6.41 -24.79
CA SER A 680 -0.26 -5.80 -25.85
C SER A 680 0.74 -6.80 -26.40
N MET A 681 0.55 -7.20 -27.66
CA MET A 681 1.49 -8.05 -28.39
C MET A 681 2.88 -7.40 -28.50
N ARG A 682 2.94 -6.08 -28.60
CA ARG A 682 4.21 -5.34 -28.66
C ARG A 682 5.01 -5.53 -27.37
N ASP A 683 4.35 -5.29 -26.25
CA ASP A 683 4.97 -5.32 -24.92
C ASP A 683 5.48 -6.73 -24.60
N LEU A 684 4.70 -7.74 -25.00
CA LEU A 684 5.05 -9.14 -24.88
C LEU A 684 6.23 -9.53 -25.76
N THR A 685 6.25 -9.12 -27.03
CA THR A 685 7.38 -9.39 -27.92
C THR A 685 8.66 -8.70 -27.43
N GLU A 686 8.57 -7.46 -26.95
CA GLU A 686 9.72 -6.70 -26.46
C GLU A 686 10.36 -7.34 -25.23
N ILE A 687 9.56 -7.69 -24.21
CA ILE A 687 10.11 -8.34 -23.01
C ILE A 687 10.67 -9.74 -23.30
N LEU A 688 10.03 -10.50 -24.20
CA LEU A 688 10.52 -11.81 -24.62
C LEU A 688 11.86 -11.71 -25.35
N GLN A 689 12.03 -10.71 -26.23
CA GLN A 689 13.32 -10.48 -26.90
C GLN A 689 14.43 -10.22 -25.88
N ILE A 690 14.19 -9.34 -24.90
CA ILE A 690 15.18 -9.04 -23.85
C ILE A 690 15.51 -10.30 -23.06
N ALA A 691 14.50 -11.08 -22.67
CA ALA A 691 14.68 -12.32 -21.91
C ALA A 691 15.46 -13.38 -22.71
N ILE A 692 15.11 -13.63 -23.97
CA ILE A 692 15.77 -14.64 -24.82
C ILE A 692 17.22 -14.26 -25.10
N VAL A 693 17.49 -13.00 -25.47
CA VAL A 693 18.87 -12.53 -25.67
C VAL A 693 19.69 -12.65 -24.39
N THR A 694 19.06 -12.40 -23.23
CA THR A 694 19.72 -12.57 -21.93
C THR A 694 19.98 -14.03 -21.61
N MET A 695 19.03 -14.93 -21.85
CA MET A 695 19.20 -16.38 -21.68
C MET A 695 20.37 -16.91 -22.52
N ALA A 696 20.42 -16.57 -23.81
CA ALA A 696 21.49 -17.01 -24.71
C ALA A 696 22.89 -16.55 -24.24
N ARG A 697 22.97 -15.40 -23.54
CA ARG A 697 24.22 -14.92 -22.93
C ARG A 697 24.57 -15.68 -21.66
N LEU A 698 23.59 -15.96 -20.80
CA LEU A 698 23.79 -16.70 -19.56
C LEU A 698 24.15 -18.16 -19.83
N GLU A 699 23.56 -18.77 -20.86
CA GLU A 699 23.87 -20.13 -21.30
C GLU A 699 25.35 -20.25 -21.71
N LYS A 700 25.89 -19.27 -22.44
CA LYS A 700 27.32 -19.20 -22.79
C LYS A 700 28.23 -19.12 -21.55
N ALA A 701 27.71 -18.67 -20.42
CA ALA A 701 28.40 -18.65 -19.13
C ALA A 701 28.08 -19.85 -18.23
N GLY A 702 27.36 -20.87 -18.75
CA GLY A 702 26.97 -22.06 -18.00
C GLY A 702 25.86 -21.83 -16.97
N MET A 703 25.08 -20.76 -17.11
CA MET A 703 23.98 -20.40 -16.22
C MET A 703 22.63 -20.59 -16.92
N ALA A 704 21.67 -21.19 -16.22
CA ALA A 704 20.31 -21.42 -16.72
C ALA A 704 19.29 -21.11 -15.60
N PRO A 705 18.94 -19.84 -15.37
CA PRO A 705 17.94 -19.48 -14.37
C PRO A 705 16.54 -19.90 -14.81
N ASP A 706 15.68 -20.27 -13.87
CA ASP A 706 14.27 -20.53 -14.17
C ASP A 706 13.55 -19.25 -14.54
N ILE A 707 12.58 -19.34 -15.45
CA ILE A 707 11.76 -18.21 -15.85
C ILE A 707 10.28 -18.54 -15.65
N LEU A 708 9.57 -17.67 -14.92
CA LEU A 708 8.13 -17.70 -14.78
C LEU A 708 7.54 -16.45 -15.42
N MET A 709 6.74 -16.61 -16.47
CA MET A 709 6.04 -15.47 -17.06
C MET A 709 4.67 -15.26 -16.40
N VAL A 710 4.36 -14.01 -16.06
CA VAL A 710 3.09 -13.59 -15.48
C VAL A 710 2.48 -12.53 -16.40
N GLN A 711 1.37 -12.88 -17.04
CA GLN A 711 0.59 -11.97 -17.87
C GLN A 711 -0.68 -11.52 -17.13
N HIS A 712 -0.88 -10.21 -17.03
CA HIS A 712 -2.08 -9.62 -16.42
C HIS A 712 -3.19 -9.52 -17.46
N ILE A 713 -4.26 -10.30 -17.29
CA ILE A 713 -5.41 -10.36 -18.20
C ILE A 713 -6.64 -9.75 -17.51
N SER A 714 -7.49 -9.05 -18.26
CA SER A 714 -8.72 -8.46 -17.74
C SER A 714 -9.75 -9.55 -17.41
N GLU A 715 -10.54 -9.39 -16.32
CA GLU A 715 -11.57 -10.38 -15.94
C GLU A 715 -12.63 -10.60 -17.04
N ARG A 716 -12.86 -9.62 -17.92
CA ARG A 716 -13.84 -9.70 -19.02
C ARG A 716 -13.39 -10.71 -20.09
N ASP A 717 -12.08 -10.89 -20.24
CA ASP A 717 -11.47 -11.67 -21.32
C ASP A 717 -11.02 -13.07 -20.87
N VAL A 718 -11.12 -13.39 -19.56
CA VAL A 718 -10.92 -14.76 -19.03
C VAL A 718 -11.88 -15.77 -19.66
N SER A 719 -13.00 -15.31 -20.23
CA SER A 719 -13.94 -16.16 -20.97
C SER A 719 -13.43 -16.59 -22.37
N ARG A 720 -12.30 -16.03 -22.85
CA ARG A 720 -11.72 -16.24 -24.20
C ARG A 720 -10.26 -16.70 -24.14
N LEU A 721 -9.93 -17.64 -23.24
CA LEU A 721 -8.55 -18.11 -22.97
C LEU A 721 -7.73 -18.56 -24.20
N SER A 722 -8.35 -18.94 -25.32
CA SER A 722 -7.63 -19.36 -26.53
C SER A 722 -6.90 -18.22 -27.24
N GLU A 723 -7.41 -16.99 -27.18
CA GLU A 723 -6.86 -15.84 -27.91
C GLU A 723 -5.54 -15.31 -27.31
N PRO A 724 -5.39 -15.18 -25.96
CA PRO A 724 -4.11 -14.83 -25.34
C PRO A 724 -3.00 -15.88 -25.57
N GLU A 725 -3.34 -17.17 -25.62
CA GLU A 725 -2.35 -18.23 -25.82
C GLU A 725 -1.76 -18.21 -27.24
N GLU A 726 -2.59 -18.02 -28.26
CA GLU A 726 -2.14 -17.87 -29.65
C GLU A 726 -1.25 -16.63 -29.84
N LYS A 727 -1.66 -15.52 -29.24
CA LYS A 727 -0.89 -14.28 -29.16
C LYS A 727 0.49 -14.52 -28.55
N PHE A 728 0.57 -15.23 -27.42
CA PHE A 728 1.84 -15.59 -26.79
C PHE A 728 2.74 -16.43 -27.70
N ARG A 729 2.20 -17.49 -28.32
CA ARG A 729 2.97 -18.35 -29.23
C ARG A 729 3.52 -17.58 -30.43
N ALA A 730 2.75 -16.62 -30.97
CA ALA A 730 3.21 -15.75 -32.04
C ALA A 730 4.35 -14.83 -31.59
N ALA A 731 4.19 -14.14 -30.45
CA ALA A 731 5.22 -13.26 -29.89
C ALA A 731 6.53 -14.01 -29.58
N LEU A 732 6.44 -15.23 -29.06
CA LEU A 732 7.61 -16.06 -28.79
C LEU A 732 8.36 -16.44 -30.08
N LYS A 733 7.64 -16.83 -31.14
CA LYS A 733 8.25 -17.14 -32.45
C LYS A 733 8.97 -15.93 -33.04
N ASP A 734 8.34 -14.76 -32.97
CA ASP A 734 8.94 -13.52 -33.45
C ASP A 734 10.19 -13.14 -32.65
N ALA A 735 10.14 -13.28 -31.33
CA ALA A 735 11.27 -12.99 -30.45
C ALA A 735 12.45 -13.95 -30.67
N LEU A 736 12.19 -15.25 -30.90
CA LEU A 736 13.21 -16.23 -31.25
C LEU A 736 13.90 -15.90 -32.57
N LYS A 737 13.12 -15.55 -33.60
CA LYS A 737 13.67 -15.14 -34.91
C LYS A 737 14.61 -13.94 -34.78
N ILE A 738 14.24 -12.94 -33.98
CA ILE A 738 15.04 -11.73 -33.77
C ILE A 738 16.31 -12.05 -32.94
N ALA A 739 16.23 -12.98 -32.00
CA ALA A 739 17.40 -13.44 -31.26
C ALA A 739 18.42 -14.13 -32.17
N GLU A 740 17.95 -14.99 -33.08
CA GLU A 740 18.80 -15.63 -34.11
C GLU A 740 19.45 -14.60 -35.05
N GLU A 741 18.69 -13.60 -35.50
CA GLU A 741 19.21 -12.51 -36.35
C GLU A 741 20.27 -11.66 -35.60
N LYS A 742 20.07 -11.38 -34.31
CA LYS A 742 21.04 -10.61 -33.49
C LYS A 742 22.29 -11.40 -33.10
N ASP A 743 22.21 -12.73 -32.96
CA ASP A 743 23.39 -13.58 -32.77
C ASP A 743 24.29 -13.61 -34.03
N ILE A 744 23.69 -13.44 -35.21
CA ILE A 744 24.41 -13.29 -36.49
C ILE A 744 25.09 -11.90 -36.57
N GLU A 745 24.39 -10.82 -36.21
CA GLU A 745 24.95 -9.45 -36.20
C GLU A 745 26.04 -9.23 -35.14
N MET A 746 25.96 -9.89 -33.98
CA MET A 746 27.00 -9.82 -32.94
C MET A 746 28.25 -10.67 -33.25
N GLY A 747 28.32 -11.31 -34.42
CA GLY A 747 29.50 -12.04 -34.89
C GLY A 747 29.81 -13.32 -34.11
N ILE A 748 28.80 -13.96 -33.52
CA ILE A 748 28.97 -15.12 -32.64
C ILE A 748 28.82 -16.44 -33.41
N SER A 749 28.12 -16.47 -34.55
CA SER A 749 28.04 -17.67 -35.41
C SER A 749 29.26 -17.81 -36.34
N ASN A 750 30.46 -17.96 -35.77
CA ASN A 750 31.63 -18.40 -36.55
C ASN A 750 32.49 -19.34 -35.71
N ARG A 751 31.95 -20.50 -35.31
CA ARG A 751 32.75 -21.65 -34.84
C ARG A 751 31.99 -22.98 -34.62
N LEU A 752 31.03 -23.34 -35.48
CA LEU A 752 30.51 -24.71 -35.51
C LEU A 752 30.25 -25.19 -36.96
N SER A 753 31.25 -25.07 -37.83
CA SER A 753 31.26 -25.81 -39.10
C SER A 753 32.64 -25.79 -39.76
N SER A 754 33.62 -26.44 -39.16
CA SER A 754 34.79 -26.95 -39.91
C SER A 754 35.62 -27.90 -39.06
N ASN A 755 35.31 -29.19 -39.13
CA ASN A 755 36.27 -30.20 -39.57
C ASN A 755 35.54 -31.53 -39.88
N PRO A 756 36.04 -32.29 -40.86
CA PRO A 756 35.27 -33.26 -41.66
C PRO A 756 34.84 -34.53 -40.91
#